data_AF-H3AXB5-F1
#
_entry.id   AF-H3AXB5-F1
#
_cell.length_a   1.000
_cell.length_b   1.000
_cell.length_c   1.000
_cell.angle_alpha   90.00
_cell.angle_beta   90.00
_cell.angle_gamma   90.00
#
_symmetry.space_group_name_H-M   'P 1'
#
loop_
_entity.id
_entity.type
_entity.pdbx_description
1 polymer ?
#
loop_
_entity_poly.entity_id
_entity_poly.type
_entity_poly.pdbx_seq_one_letter_code
_entity_poly.pdbx_strand_id
1 'polypeptide(L)'
;SFVSKQGASSYDQSGPRDSEKCTNCLEIPITDSIFENLKQKELLLQGIVSSKFDCSVFLTNREDSDAQPSLSPSAVLYKTSLPEGLQVSVWKDDLTRHKADAVVNAANEDLKHWGGLALALATAGGATIEYQSEQWIKAKGKVKTGEIAVTDAGKLPCKKVIHAVGPRWSSYMASEEQRRTPMLLKKAIENVLSYANQQRNSIRSVAIPAVSSGIFGFPVNLCADVIVNTIKTFPFTNWNKHGFLKEIHLVNNDDPTVLAMKASCIKLLGDTAAVQSLTPMSNRLQINNLSLRIESGSIENQKTAAIVNTIDDSLKLNIGAISRAILATAGSSLQEEVKEKGKSHKITYGDVIHTRGHRLGCKHVYHAVCCWYQEKNSCKILRKIVKTVLKFTKDYGLNSVAFPAIGTGALSFPKDLVANILVEGVIEFGKEFPAKNLEVLFVIHPDDREALKVSAALQKLRKKVLNSKSPPMTDVKKKVEKSPAEVRAVIELSGGTPEALEEARSWIESRVLLEQEQLAINNNHMCYFGQKEHRFLSKLKDQHSVFIIETVTERGAGLEISGSPRGVLAAALEIEELICRVQEEHARKEEEELLQPLVQWENKTQSFKDWVNTNLFITSVSPKETEYRERETQFGKAGLQIVKVERILNFVLLTAFNIKKDFVRKHVLNSQKVTRRLFHRVPATFCNLVCRSGFQRIYSQPDKQNLGNGIYFSSSLESVMKDQDMKFQSSELIYVFEAEVLTGHPTRGKESYVAPPAVGSDQLRLYDSLVDQEKNSKTFVIFSNSQAYPTFLITCKREKGSPV
;
A
#
# COMPACT_ATOMS: atom_id res chain seq x y z
N SER A 1 -25.46 -35.69 33.22
CA SER A 1 -26.58 -36.65 33.35
C SER A 1 -27.77 -36.10 32.57
N PHE A 2 -28.40 -36.95 31.74
CA PHE A 2 -29.52 -36.70 30.79
C PHE A 2 -29.13 -35.88 29.53
N VAL A 3 -29.01 -36.36 28.27
CA VAL A 3 -29.69 -37.42 27.45
C VAL A 3 -31.20 -37.14 27.35
N SER A 4 -31.90 -36.98 26.22
CA SER A 4 -31.62 -36.99 24.76
C SER A 4 -32.95 -36.76 23.97
N LYS A 5 -32.83 -36.57 22.63
CA LYS A 5 -33.83 -36.82 21.55
C LYS A 5 -35.00 -35.83 21.44
N GLN A 6 -35.56 -35.47 20.29
CA GLN A 6 -35.49 -35.90 18.88
C GLN A 6 -36.10 -34.72 18.06
N GLY A 7 -35.65 -34.42 16.84
CA GLY A 7 -36.31 -34.98 15.67
C GLY A 7 -35.79 -34.32 14.39
N ALA A 8 -35.33 -35.18 13.47
CA ALA A 8 -35.03 -34.83 12.09
C ALA A 8 -36.34 -34.83 11.27
N SER A 9 -36.48 -33.88 10.36
CA SER A 9 -37.44 -33.91 9.26
C SER A 9 -36.75 -33.34 8.02
N SER A 10 -36.53 -34.22 7.06
CA SER A 10 -36.12 -33.93 5.69
C SER A 10 -37.36 -33.65 4.84
N TYR A 11 -37.39 -32.56 4.08
CA TYR A 11 -38.15 -32.46 2.83
C TYR A 11 -37.50 -31.43 1.90
N ASP A 12 -37.84 -31.59 0.63
CA ASP A 12 -36.98 -31.53 -0.55
C ASP A 12 -36.96 -30.17 -1.26
N GLN A 13 -36.03 -30.08 -2.22
CA GLN A 13 -35.64 -28.97 -3.08
C GLN A 13 -36.78 -28.32 -3.89
N SER A 14 -36.74 -26.97 -4.02
CA SER A 14 -36.75 -26.23 -5.31
C SER A 14 -37.14 -24.75 -5.10
N GLY A 15 -36.25 -23.83 -5.47
CA GLY A 15 -36.47 -22.38 -5.50
C GLY A 15 -35.21 -21.66 -6.01
N PRO A 16 -35.32 -20.61 -6.83
CA PRO A 16 -34.31 -20.26 -7.83
C PRO A 16 -33.03 -19.66 -7.24
N ARG A 17 -31.92 -19.97 -7.92
CA ARG A 17 -30.62 -19.33 -7.74
C ARG A 17 -30.72 -17.86 -8.15
N ASP A 18 -31.03 -16.99 -7.22
CA ASP A 18 -30.60 -15.59 -7.34
C ASP A 18 -29.20 -15.50 -6.75
N SER A 19 -28.25 -15.18 -7.63
CA SER A 19 -26.88 -14.82 -7.27
C SER A 19 -26.91 -13.67 -6.26
N GLU A 20 -26.53 -13.94 -5.01
CA GLU A 20 -26.16 -12.88 -4.07
C GLU A 20 -25.00 -12.10 -4.69
N LYS A 21 -25.32 -10.94 -5.28
CA LYS A 21 -24.34 -9.92 -5.65
C LYS A 21 -23.55 -9.56 -4.40
N CYS A 22 -22.22 -9.53 -4.52
CA CYS A 22 -21.32 -9.09 -3.46
C CYS A 22 -21.77 -7.70 -2.96
N THR A 23 -22.27 -7.61 -1.72
CA THR A 23 -22.95 -6.43 -1.18
C THR A 23 -22.02 -5.29 -0.75
N ASN A 24 -20.69 -5.43 -0.89
CA ASN A 24 -19.69 -4.47 -0.40
C ASN A 24 -18.73 -4.00 -1.50
N CYS A 25 -19.22 -3.74 -2.71
CA CYS A 25 -18.45 -3.11 -3.79
C CYS A 25 -19.25 -1.99 -4.47
N LEU A 26 -18.60 -0.87 -4.77
CA LEU A 26 -19.14 0.25 -5.56
C LEU A 26 -18.23 0.53 -6.77
N GLU A 27 -18.82 0.78 -7.93
CA GLU A 27 -18.10 1.18 -9.13
C GLU A 27 -18.36 2.68 -9.42
N ILE A 28 -17.29 3.43 -9.69
CA ILE A 28 -17.36 4.82 -10.11
C ILE A 28 -16.82 4.94 -11.55
N PRO A 29 -17.66 5.31 -12.52
CA PRO A 29 -17.25 5.47 -13.91
C PRO A 29 -16.28 6.65 -14.08
N ILE A 30 -15.18 6.45 -14.82
CA ILE A 30 -14.18 7.49 -15.08
C ILE A 30 -13.77 7.55 -16.55
N THR A 31 -13.26 8.71 -16.97
CA THR A 31 -12.72 8.90 -18.32
C THR A 31 -11.32 8.30 -18.45
N ASP A 32 -10.89 7.94 -19.66
CA ASP A 32 -9.53 7.41 -19.92
C ASP A 32 -8.43 8.39 -19.48
N SER A 33 -8.68 9.70 -19.60
CA SER A 33 -7.77 10.77 -19.12
C SER A 33 -7.55 10.69 -17.60
N ILE A 34 -8.65 10.54 -16.84
CA ILE A 34 -8.59 10.40 -15.39
C ILE A 34 -7.95 9.06 -15.02
N PHE A 35 -8.31 7.97 -15.69
CA PHE A 35 -7.74 6.64 -15.45
C PHE A 35 -6.22 6.65 -15.60
N GLU A 36 -5.68 7.20 -16.69
CA GLU A 36 -4.22 7.27 -16.92
C GLU A 36 -3.50 8.13 -15.87
N ASN A 37 -4.13 9.22 -15.43
CA ASN A 37 -3.59 10.06 -14.36
C ASN A 37 -3.56 9.32 -13.01
N LEU A 38 -4.65 8.63 -12.66
CA LEU A 38 -4.75 7.90 -11.41
C LEU A 38 -3.91 6.62 -11.42
N LYS A 39 -3.72 5.96 -12.56
CA LYS A 39 -2.96 4.69 -12.64
C LYS A 39 -1.50 4.85 -12.21
N GLN A 40 -0.88 5.99 -12.51
CA GLN A 40 0.47 6.32 -12.05
C GLN A 40 0.54 6.57 -10.53
N LYS A 41 -0.59 6.85 -9.90
CA LYS A 41 -0.76 7.20 -8.49
C LYS A 41 -1.65 6.19 -7.75
N GLU A 42 -1.86 5.00 -8.30
CA GLU A 42 -2.83 4.01 -7.78
C GLU A 42 -2.52 3.61 -6.34
N LEU A 43 -1.25 3.34 -6.02
CA LEU A 43 -0.81 3.03 -4.65
C LEU A 43 -1.03 4.19 -3.67
N LEU A 44 -0.89 5.44 -4.15
CA LEU A 44 -1.10 6.64 -3.36
C LEU A 44 -2.60 6.80 -3.05
N LEU A 45 -3.45 6.66 -4.07
CA LEU A 45 -4.90 6.69 -3.92
C LEU A 45 -5.38 5.57 -2.99
N GLN A 46 -4.81 4.36 -3.11
CA GLN A 46 -5.08 3.24 -2.20
C GLN A 46 -4.74 3.56 -0.75
N GLY A 47 -3.56 4.15 -0.50
CA GLY A 47 -3.17 4.56 0.84
C GLY A 47 -4.12 5.60 1.44
N ILE A 48 -4.55 6.59 0.66
CA ILE A 48 -5.46 7.65 1.12
C ILE A 48 -6.85 7.09 1.42
N VAL A 49 -7.43 6.32 0.49
CA VAL A 49 -8.79 5.77 0.65
C VAL A 49 -8.84 4.79 1.83
N SER A 50 -7.83 3.93 1.97
CA SER A 50 -7.71 3.04 3.11
C SER A 50 -7.56 3.80 4.43
N SER A 51 -6.70 4.82 4.46
CA SER A 51 -6.47 5.60 5.69
C SER A 51 -7.67 6.44 6.12
N LYS A 52 -8.44 7.00 5.18
CA LYS A 52 -9.54 7.92 5.48
C LYS A 52 -10.87 7.21 5.74
N PHE A 53 -11.11 6.10 5.04
CA PHE A 53 -12.43 5.46 4.98
C PHE A 53 -12.40 3.97 5.31
N ASP A 54 -11.24 3.34 5.53
CA ASP A 54 -11.13 1.89 5.72
C ASP A 54 -11.68 1.07 4.51
N CYS A 55 -11.57 1.66 3.31
CA CYS A 55 -11.96 1.06 2.04
C CYS A 55 -10.73 0.73 1.18
N SER A 56 -10.89 -0.23 0.27
CA SER A 56 -9.92 -0.56 -0.78
C SER A 56 -10.38 0.03 -2.12
N VAL A 57 -9.44 0.42 -2.97
CA VAL A 57 -9.72 1.02 -4.28
C VAL A 57 -8.85 0.38 -5.37
N PHE A 58 -9.45 0.07 -6.51
CA PHE A 58 -8.80 -0.50 -7.68
C PHE A 58 -9.20 0.23 -8.94
N LEU A 59 -8.27 0.36 -9.89
CA LEU A 59 -8.53 0.97 -11.19
C LEU A 59 -8.60 -0.11 -12.27
N THR A 60 -9.77 -0.26 -12.89
CA THR A 60 -10.05 -1.27 -13.91
C THR A 60 -10.44 -0.60 -15.23
N ASN A 61 -9.98 -1.14 -16.36
CA ASN A 61 -10.39 -0.73 -17.70
C ASN A 61 -11.22 -1.86 -18.33
N ARG A 62 -12.41 -1.55 -18.87
CA ARG A 62 -13.37 -2.55 -19.40
C ARG A 62 -12.90 -3.25 -20.68
N GLU A 63 -11.80 -2.81 -21.30
CA GLU A 63 -11.12 -3.60 -22.34
C GLU A 63 -10.37 -4.83 -21.78
N ASP A 64 -10.06 -4.86 -20.48
CA ASP A 64 -9.50 -6.04 -19.78
C ASP A 64 -10.61 -6.96 -19.19
N SER A 65 -11.87 -6.53 -19.17
CA SER A 65 -12.98 -7.29 -18.54
C SER A 65 -13.62 -8.34 -19.44
N ASP A 66 -13.43 -8.30 -20.77
CA ASP A 66 -13.80 -9.41 -21.66
C ASP A 66 -12.78 -10.57 -21.63
N ALA A 67 -11.78 -10.51 -20.73
CA ALA A 67 -10.81 -11.58 -20.49
C ALA A 67 -10.55 -11.87 -19.00
N GLN A 68 -11.48 -11.60 -18.08
CA GLN A 68 -11.42 -12.15 -16.72
C GLN A 68 -12.53 -13.17 -16.49
N PRO A 69 -12.25 -14.49 -16.65
CA PRO A 69 -13.14 -15.49 -16.10
C PRO A 69 -13.10 -15.37 -14.59
N SER A 70 -14.28 -15.36 -13.95
CA SER A 70 -14.40 -15.67 -12.52
C SER A 70 -13.56 -16.92 -12.24
N LEU A 71 -12.46 -16.77 -11.48
CA LEU A 71 -11.53 -17.87 -11.26
C LEU A 71 -12.24 -18.97 -10.49
N SER A 72 -12.32 -20.16 -11.09
CA SER A 72 -12.96 -21.31 -10.48
C SER A 72 -12.31 -21.64 -9.12
N PRO A 73 -13.06 -22.20 -8.16
CA PRO A 73 -12.60 -22.42 -6.79
C PRO A 73 -11.37 -23.33 -6.61
N SER A 74 -10.92 -24.00 -7.67
CA SER A 74 -9.71 -24.83 -7.71
C SER A 74 -9.00 -24.62 -9.05
N ALA A 75 -8.31 -23.48 -9.19
CA ALA A 75 -7.60 -23.10 -10.41
C ALA A 75 -6.10 -22.94 -10.16
N VAL A 76 -5.29 -23.57 -11.01
CA VAL A 76 -3.84 -23.29 -11.10
C VAL A 76 -3.65 -22.03 -11.92
N LEU A 77 -3.01 -21.02 -11.34
CA LEU A 77 -2.86 -19.69 -11.94
C LEU A 77 -1.44 -19.39 -12.40
N TYR A 78 -0.48 -20.18 -11.93
CA TYR A 78 0.92 -20.11 -12.28
C TYR A 78 1.57 -21.46 -12.00
N LYS A 79 2.52 -21.88 -12.84
CA LYS A 79 3.22 -23.15 -12.66
C LYS A 79 4.56 -23.19 -13.38
N THR A 80 5.67 -23.20 -12.65
CA THR A 80 7.04 -23.24 -13.20
C THR A 80 7.84 -24.41 -12.65
N SER A 81 8.93 -24.74 -13.34
CA SER A 81 9.93 -25.70 -12.87
C SER A 81 11.23 -24.96 -12.55
N LEU A 82 11.70 -25.12 -11.32
CA LEU A 82 13.03 -24.68 -10.91
C LEU A 82 14.10 -25.69 -11.37
N PRO A 83 15.39 -25.30 -11.39
CA PRO A 83 16.49 -26.22 -11.65
C PRO A 83 16.37 -27.50 -10.78
N GLU A 84 16.83 -28.63 -11.31
CA GLU A 84 16.81 -29.93 -10.62
C GLU A 84 15.40 -30.56 -10.46
N GLY A 85 14.39 -30.03 -11.15
CA GLY A 85 13.08 -30.67 -11.34
C GLY A 85 12.06 -30.42 -10.23
N LEU A 86 12.29 -29.43 -9.37
CA LEU A 86 11.31 -28.94 -8.39
C LEU A 86 10.26 -28.06 -9.08
N GLN A 87 9.00 -28.39 -8.90
CA GLN A 87 7.88 -27.65 -9.46
C GLN A 87 7.29 -26.69 -8.43
N VAL A 88 7.02 -25.44 -8.83
CA VAL A 88 6.34 -24.44 -8.01
C VAL A 88 5.07 -24.00 -8.73
N SER A 89 3.95 -23.96 -8.04
CA SER A 89 2.66 -23.58 -8.60
C SER A 89 1.84 -22.69 -7.66
N VAL A 90 1.00 -21.82 -8.20
CA VAL A 90 0.08 -20.96 -7.44
C VAL A 90 -1.35 -21.41 -7.70
N TRP A 91 -2.12 -21.60 -6.64
CA TRP A 91 -3.48 -22.13 -6.66
C TRP A 91 -4.43 -21.18 -5.93
N LYS A 92 -5.57 -20.89 -6.56
CA LYS A 92 -6.77 -20.46 -5.84
C LYS A 92 -7.48 -21.72 -5.37
N ASP A 93 -7.36 -22.05 -4.10
CA ASP A 93 -7.97 -23.25 -3.51
C ASP A 93 -8.08 -23.14 -1.99
N ASP A 94 -8.88 -24.02 -1.39
CA ASP A 94 -9.02 -24.16 0.06
C ASP A 94 -8.05 -25.21 0.60
N LEU A 95 -7.11 -24.76 1.43
CA LEU A 95 -6.05 -25.59 1.97
C LEU A 95 -6.56 -26.79 2.79
N THR A 96 -7.78 -26.74 3.33
CA THR A 96 -8.38 -27.85 4.10
C THR A 96 -8.69 -29.08 3.24
N ARG A 97 -8.85 -28.90 1.93
CA ARG A 97 -9.15 -29.97 0.95
C ARG A 97 -8.09 -30.12 -0.14
N HIS A 98 -7.08 -29.25 -0.14
CA HIS A 98 -6.04 -29.26 -1.15
C HIS A 98 -5.16 -30.52 -1.06
N LYS A 99 -4.92 -31.18 -2.19
CA LYS A 99 -4.14 -32.42 -2.25
C LYS A 99 -2.64 -32.11 -2.24
N ALA A 100 -1.98 -32.39 -1.12
CA ALA A 100 -0.53 -32.37 -0.97
C ALA A 100 -0.10 -33.38 0.08
N ASP A 101 1.16 -33.83 0.07
CA ASP A 101 1.67 -34.72 1.12
C ASP A 101 1.76 -34.03 2.49
N ALA A 102 1.99 -32.73 2.52
CA ALA A 102 1.91 -31.92 3.73
C ALA A 102 1.30 -30.54 3.44
N VAL A 103 0.59 -29.99 4.43
CA VAL A 103 0.08 -28.62 4.39
C VAL A 103 0.75 -27.79 5.48
N VAL A 104 1.02 -26.53 5.19
CA VAL A 104 1.59 -25.59 6.16
C VAL A 104 0.47 -24.83 6.84
N ASN A 105 0.44 -24.87 8.16
CA ASN A 105 -0.44 -24.05 8.98
C ASN A 105 0.26 -22.73 9.36
N ALA A 106 -0.46 -21.62 9.22
CA ALA A 106 -0.07 -20.31 9.75
C ALA A 106 -0.33 -20.27 11.27
N ALA A 107 0.67 -20.65 12.08
CA ALA A 107 0.53 -20.89 13.50
C ALA A 107 1.08 -19.74 14.38
N ASN A 108 0.67 -19.72 15.64
CA ASN A 108 1.27 -18.89 16.69
C ASN A 108 2.21 -19.72 17.58
N GLU A 109 2.94 -19.03 18.45
CA GLU A 109 3.96 -19.56 19.35
C GLU A 109 3.43 -20.63 20.32
N ASP A 110 2.14 -20.58 20.62
CA ASP A 110 1.45 -21.49 21.55
C ASP A 110 0.76 -22.66 20.83
N LEU A 111 0.88 -22.76 19.50
CA LEU A 111 0.17 -23.73 18.65
C LEU A 111 -1.34 -23.81 18.94
N LYS A 112 -1.95 -22.66 19.25
CA LYS A 112 -3.39 -22.55 19.53
C LYS A 112 -4.15 -22.15 18.27
N HIS A 113 -5.07 -22.99 17.81
CA HIS A 113 -5.71 -22.86 16.49
C HIS A 113 -7.09 -22.17 16.57
N TRP A 114 -7.17 -20.98 17.17
CA TRP A 114 -8.44 -20.31 17.47
C TRP A 114 -8.97 -19.38 16.36
N GLY A 115 -8.20 -19.09 15.32
CA GLY A 115 -8.62 -18.16 14.26
C GLY A 115 -7.96 -18.40 12.90
N GLY A 116 -8.57 -17.81 11.86
CA GLY A 116 -8.07 -17.83 10.49
C GLY A 116 -7.88 -19.24 9.91
N LEU A 117 -6.82 -19.41 9.12
CA LEU A 117 -6.48 -20.68 8.49
C LEU A 117 -6.19 -21.80 9.51
N ALA A 118 -5.59 -21.46 10.65
CA ALA A 118 -5.28 -22.44 11.69
C ALA A 118 -6.55 -23.10 12.24
N LEU A 119 -7.58 -22.30 12.52
CA LEU A 119 -8.89 -22.82 12.95
C LEU A 119 -9.52 -23.70 11.87
N ALA A 120 -9.45 -23.28 10.60
CA ALA A 120 -10.00 -24.06 9.49
C ALA A 120 -9.34 -25.43 9.36
N LEU A 121 -8.01 -25.50 9.43
CA LEU A 121 -7.25 -26.75 9.39
C LEU A 121 -7.53 -27.63 10.62
N ALA A 122 -7.57 -27.07 11.82
CA ALA A 122 -7.88 -27.82 13.05
C ALA A 122 -9.32 -28.37 13.03
N THR A 123 -10.28 -27.59 12.54
CA THR A 123 -11.68 -28.02 12.39
C THR A 123 -11.80 -29.17 11.40
N ALA A 124 -11.19 -29.03 10.22
CA ALA A 124 -11.25 -30.04 9.16
C ALA A 124 -10.47 -31.32 9.52
N GLY A 125 -9.28 -31.19 10.15
CA GLY A 125 -8.47 -32.32 10.60
C GLY A 125 -9.00 -33.02 11.85
N GLY A 126 -9.87 -32.36 12.62
CA GLY A 126 -10.44 -32.88 13.86
C GLY A 126 -9.50 -32.78 15.07
N ALA A 127 -9.93 -33.34 16.20
CA ALA A 127 -9.28 -33.16 17.51
C ALA A 127 -7.80 -33.58 17.57
N THR A 128 -7.32 -34.42 16.64
CA THR A 128 -5.93 -34.88 16.58
C THR A 128 -4.93 -33.73 16.50
N ILE A 129 -5.20 -32.71 15.69
CA ILE A 129 -4.26 -31.59 15.48
C ILE A 129 -4.10 -30.78 16.76
N GLU A 130 -5.21 -30.40 17.41
CA GLU A 130 -5.19 -29.65 18.67
C GLU A 130 -4.52 -30.48 19.78
N TYR A 131 -4.92 -31.75 19.93
CA TYR A 131 -4.35 -32.64 20.94
C TYR A 131 -2.83 -32.78 20.79
N GLN A 132 -2.33 -33.07 19.58
CA GLN A 132 -0.90 -33.21 19.35
C GLN A 132 -0.15 -31.89 19.47
N SER A 133 -0.77 -30.76 19.12
CA SER A 133 -0.21 -29.42 19.34
C SER A 133 0.01 -29.16 20.83
N GLU A 134 -0.95 -29.50 21.67
CA GLU A 134 -0.82 -29.38 23.13
C GLU A 134 0.27 -30.29 23.70
N GLN A 135 0.36 -31.55 23.22
CA GLN A 135 1.44 -32.44 23.64
C GLN A 135 2.81 -31.91 23.21
N TRP A 136 2.91 -31.32 22.02
CA TRP A 136 4.13 -30.71 21.52
C TRP A 136 4.58 -29.56 22.42
N ILE A 137 3.67 -28.64 22.76
CA ILE A 137 3.95 -27.52 23.67
C ILE A 137 4.32 -28.01 25.07
N LYS A 138 3.62 -29.01 25.61
CA LYS A 138 3.94 -29.61 26.92
C LYS A 138 5.34 -30.22 26.94
N ALA A 139 5.76 -30.86 25.85
CA ALA A 139 7.05 -31.53 25.77
C ALA A 139 8.22 -30.59 25.43
N LYS A 140 8.00 -29.53 24.64
CA LYS A 140 9.06 -28.71 24.04
C LYS A 140 8.99 -27.21 24.34
N GLY A 141 7.92 -26.75 25.01
CA GLY A 141 7.66 -25.34 25.25
C GLY A 141 7.11 -24.61 24.02
N LYS A 142 7.07 -23.27 24.08
CA LYS A 142 6.59 -22.43 22.97
C LYS A 142 7.47 -22.54 21.73
N VAL A 143 6.84 -22.54 20.55
CA VAL A 143 7.54 -22.46 19.27
C VAL A 143 7.98 -21.01 19.05
N LYS A 144 9.27 -20.79 18.78
CA LYS A 144 9.77 -19.43 18.52
C LYS A 144 9.35 -18.95 17.14
N THR A 145 9.17 -17.64 16.97
CA THR A 145 8.99 -17.02 15.65
C THR A 145 10.14 -17.39 14.72
N GLY A 146 9.82 -17.81 13.49
CA GLY A 146 10.77 -18.34 12.53
C GLY A 146 11.00 -19.85 12.63
N GLU A 147 10.42 -20.53 13.62
CA GLU A 147 10.52 -21.99 13.78
C GLU A 147 9.23 -22.71 13.38
N ILE A 148 9.30 -24.05 13.36
CA ILE A 148 8.17 -24.92 13.02
C ILE A 148 7.89 -25.97 14.11
N ALA A 149 6.63 -26.41 14.18
CA ALA A 149 6.23 -27.66 14.82
C ALA A 149 5.50 -28.56 13.81
N VAL A 150 5.42 -29.85 14.07
CA VAL A 150 4.78 -30.79 13.15
C VAL A 150 3.89 -31.77 13.91
N THR A 151 2.67 -31.96 13.40
CA THR A 151 1.70 -32.95 13.90
C THR A 151 1.25 -33.87 12.76
N ASP A 152 0.52 -34.92 13.13
CA ASP A 152 -0.34 -35.64 12.18
C ASP A 152 -1.45 -34.74 11.66
N ALA A 153 -1.96 -35.08 10.48
CA ALA A 153 -2.96 -34.30 9.77
C ALA A 153 -4.42 -34.61 10.15
N GLY A 154 -4.63 -35.62 11.00
CA GLY A 154 -5.96 -36.10 11.38
C GLY A 154 -6.76 -36.54 10.15
N LYS A 155 -7.89 -35.88 9.89
CA LYS A 155 -8.79 -36.16 8.75
C LYS A 155 -8.46 -35.38 7.47
N LEU A 156 -7.45 -34.50 7.48
CA LEU A 156 -7.06 -33.75 6.28
C LEU A 156 -6.50 -34.71 5.21
N PRO A 157 -6.62 -34.37 3.91
CA PRO A 157 -6.13 -35.20 2.80
C PRO A 157 -4.60 -35.05 2.59
N CYS A 158 -3.82 -35.08 3.68
CA CYS A 158 -2.36 -35.01 3.67
C CYS A 158 -1.78 -35.87 4.81
N LYS A 159 -0.46 -36.08 4.82
CA LYS A 159 0.21 -36.92 5.83
C LYS A 159 0.53 -36.13 7.10
N LYS A 160 0.94 -34.87 6.96
CA LYS A 160 1.43 -34.02 8.05
C LYS A 160 0.93 -32.58 7.93
N VAL A 161 0.75 -31.94 9.08
CA VAL A 161 0.57 -30.48 9.19
C VAL A 161 1.85 -29.88 9.75
N ILE A 162 2.47 -28.96 8.99
CA ILE A 162 3.66 -28.24 9.40
C ILE A 162 3.22 -26.86 9.92
N HIS A 163 3.26 -26.66 11.23
CA HIS A 163 2.88 -25.42 11.90
C HIS A 163 4.05 -24.43 11.83
N ALA A 164 3.99 -23.47 10.92
CA ALA A 164 4.99 -22.43 10.77
C ALA A 164 4.60 -21.20 11.59
N VAL A 165 5.48 -20.80 12.52
CA VAL A 165 5.27 -19.58 13.31
C VAL A 165 5.91 -18.40 12.62
N GLY A 166 5.13 -17.75 11.76
CA GLY A 166 5.54 -16.51 11.10
C GLY A 166 5.59 -15.33 12.06
N PRO A 167 6.29 -14.24 11.71
CA PRO A 167 6.34 -13.05 12.55
C PRO A 167 5.08 -12.20 12.38
N ARG A 168 4.78 -11.43 13.42
CA ARG A 168 3.75 -10.38 13.42
C ARG A 168 4.29 -9.14 12.75
N TRP A 169 3.44 -8.47 11.99
CA TRP A 169 3.73 -7.23 11.31
C TRP A 169 2.83 -6.11 11.79
N SER A 170 3.44 -4.95 12.00
CA SER A 170 2.77 -3.69 12.26
C SER A 170 3.49 -2.63 11.44
N SER A 171 2.73 -1.82 10.69
CA SER A 171 3.23 -0.63 9.97
C SER A 171 3.98 0.33 10.88
N TYR A 172 3.80 0.19 12.19
CA TYR A 172 4.37 1.07 13.17
C TYR A 172 5.56 0.46 13.92
N MET A 173 5.86 -0.84 13.85
CA MET A 173 6.99 -1.44 14.59
C MET A 173 8.31 -0.68 14.29
N ALA A 174 9.28 -0.70 15.19
CA ALA A 174 10.53 0.04 15.01
C ALA A 174 11.21 -0.31 13.67
N SER A 175 11.85 0.66 13.01
CA SER A 175 12.41 0.44 11.66
C SER A 175 13.41 -0.73 11.59
N GLU A 176 14.13 -1.00 12.69
CA GLU A 176 15.04 -2.14 12.81
C GLU A 176 14.27 -3.48 12.92
N GLU A 177 13.16 -3.51 13.65
CA GLU A 177 12.26 -4.66 13.70
C GLU A 177 11.62 -4.91 12.33
N GLN A 178 11.13 -3.86 11.64
CA GLN A 178 10.60 -3.98 10.27
C GLN A 178 11.61 -4.61 9.31
N ARG A 179 12.90 -4.32 9.48
CA ARG A 179 13.97 -4.92 8.68
C ARG A 179 14.25 -6.38 9.04
N ARG A 180 14.06 -6.77 10.31
CA ARG A 180 14.25 -8.16 10.80
C ARG A 180 13.05 -9.06 10.50
N THR A 181 11.84 -8.53 10.49
CA THR A 181 10.59 -9.29 10.33
C THR A 181 10.57 -10.13 9.03
N PRO A 182 10.97 -9.62 7.84
CA PRO A 182 11.13 -10.45 6.64
C PRO A 182 12.13 -11.60 6.81
N MET A 183 13.18 -11.43 7.62
CA MET A 183 14.17 -12.49 7.88
C MET A 183 13.59 -13.61 8.75
N LEU A 184 12.70 -13.28 9.69
CA LEU A 184 11.99 -14.28 10.50
C LEU A 184 10.99 -15.07 9.68
N LEU A 185 10.24 -14.42 8.78
CA LEU A 185 9.34 -15.13 7.85
C LEU A 185 10.15 -16.02 6.91
N LYS A 186 11.25 -15.52 6.34
CA LYS A 186 12.20 -16.32 5.56
C LYS A 186 12.63 -17.55 6.34
N LYS A 187 13.07 -17.39 7.59
CA LYS A 187 13.52 -18.51 8.44
C LYS A 187 12.43 -19.56 8.66
N ALA A 188 11.17 -19.14 8.90
CA ALA A 188 10.05 -20.08 9.03
C ALA A 188 9.87 -20.92 7.75
N ILE A 189 9.93 -20.28 6.57
CA ILE A 189 9.79 -20.96 5.29
C ILE A 189 11.01 -21.84 4.98
N GLU A 190 12.24 -21.43 5.31
CA GLU A 190 13.43 -22.28 5.20
C GLU A 190 13.30 -23.54 6.04
N ASN A 191 12.78 -23.41 7.27
CA ASN A 191 12.53 -24.54 8.16
C ASN A 191 11.44 -25.48 7.61
N VAL A 192 10.36 -24.94 7.04
CA VAL A 192 9.34 -25.73 6.32
C VAL A 192 9.97 -26.54 5.19
N LEU A 193 10.75 -25.88 4.30
CA LEU A 193 11.38 -26.52 3.15
C LEU A 193 12.41 -27.57 3.57
N SER A 194 13.21 -27.27 4.60
CA SER A 194 14.17 -28.20 5.18
C SER A 194 13.50 -29.45 5.75
N TYR A 195 12.38 -29.30 6.45
CA TYR A 195 11.61 -30.45 6.92
C TYR A 195 11.00 -31.24 5.76
N ALA A 196 10.34 -30.57 4.81
CA ALA A 196 9.71 -31.24 3.67
C ALA A 196 10.70 -32.00 2.79
N ASN A 197 11.93 -31.50 2.64
CA ASN A 197 12.95 -32.11 1.78
C ASN A 197 13.66 -33.34 2.40
N GLN A 198 13.51 -33.60 3.70
CA GLN A 198 14.12 -34.76 4.35
C GLN A 198 13.44 -36.07 3.92
N GLN A 199 14.20 -37.02 3.37
CA GLN A 199 13.69 -38.31 2.86
C GLN A 199 12.84 -39.08 3.88
N ARG A 200 13.26 -39.09 5.16
CA ARG A 200 12.56 -39.79 6.25
C ARG A 200 11.11 -39.30 6.47
N ASN A 201 10.77 -38.11 5.99
CA ASN A 201 9.44 -37.53 6.17
C ASN A 201 8.48 -37.93 5.04
N SER A 202 8.98 -38.47 3.92
CA SER A 202 8.17 -38.95 2.79
C SER A 202 7.18 -37.89 2.24
N ILE A 203 7.60 -36.62 2.18
CA ILE A 203 6.82 -35.48 1.67
C ILE A 203 7.31 -35.08 0.27
N ARG A 204 6.56 -35.46 -0.76
CA ARG A 204 6.85 -35.14 -2.16
C ARG A 204 6.21 -33.84 -2.61
N SER A 205 5.10 -33.44 -1.99
CA SER A 205 4.42 -32.16 -2.25
C SER A 205 4.08 -31.42 -0.96
N VAL A 206 4.33 -30.11 -0.91
CA VAL A 206 3.98 -29.26 0.24
C VAL A 206 3.15 -28.06 -0.21
N ALA A 207 2.03 -27.81 0.47
CA ALA A 207 1.18 -26.66 0.23
C ALA A 207 1.41 -25.57 1.28
N ILE A 208 1.79 -24.36 0.83
CA ILE A 208 2.24 -23.24 1.65
C ILE A 208 1.28 -22.05 1.44
N PRO A 209 0.59 -21.56 2.48
CA PRO A 209 -0.22 -20.35 2.42
C PRO A 209 0.63 -19.10 2.64
N ALA A 210 0.01 -17.92 2.55
CA ALA A 210 0.64 -16.66 2.96
C ALA A 210 0.73 -16.57 4.50
N VAL A 211 1.68 -17.30 5.10
CA VAL A 211 1.79 -17.62 6.54
C VAL A 211 1.53 -16.45 7.50
N SER A 212 2.01 -15.23 7.23
CA SER A 212 1.83 -14.09 8.14
C SER A 212 0.83 -13.02 7.66
N SER A 213 0.21 -13.17 6.49
CA SER A 213 -0.53 -12.05 5.87
C SER A 213 -1.98 -11.89 6.33
N GLY A 214 -2.49 -12.82 7.14
CA GLY A 214 -3.80 -12.72 7.77
C GLY A 214 -3.75 -11.95 9.09
N ILE A 215 -4.10 -12.62 10.19
CA ILE A 215 -4.16 -12.04 11.54
C ILE A 215 -2.83 -11.36 11.97
N PHE A 216 -1.69 -11.84 11.47
CA PHE A 216 -0.38 -11.27 11.78
C PHE A 216 -0.06 -9.99 10.97
N GLY A 217 -0.95 -9.53 10.09
CA GLY A 217 -0.89 -8.20 9.47
C GLY A 217 0.25 -7.97 8.49
N PHE A 218 0.95 -9.03 8.05
CA PHE A 218 2.11 -8.91 7.17
C PHE A 218 1.67 -8.50 5.76
N PRO A 219 2.21 -7.42 5.16
CA PRO A 219 1.76 -6.91 3.88
C PRO A 219 1.80 -8.01 2.82
N VAL A 220 0.66 -8.29 2.21
CA VAL A 220 0.45 -9.47 1.34
C VAL A 220 1.51 -9.58 0.25
N ASN A 221 1.82 -8.48 -0.45
CA ASN A 221 2.85 -8.46 -1.50
C ASN A 221 4.27 -8.75 -0.96
N LEU A 222 4.61 -8.20 0.21
CA LEU A 222 5.91 -8.45 0.84
C LEU A 222 6.00 -9.88 1.38
N CYS A 223 4.90 -10.41 1.93
CA CYS A 223 4.78 -11.81 2.38
C CYS A 223 5.03 -12.77 1.21
N ALA A 224 4.33 -12.55 0.10
CA ALA A 224 4.49 -13.32 -1.14
C ALA A 224 5.92 -13.23 -1.68
N ASP A 225 6.51 -12.03 -1.74
CA ASP A 225 7.89 -11.83 -2.18
C ASP A 225 8.90 -12.59 -1.29
N VAL A 226 8.72 -12.55 0.04
CA VAL A 226 9.61 -13.26 0.97
C VAL A 226 9.47 -14.78 0.80
N ILE A 227 8.25 -15.32 0.72
CA ILE A 227 8.01 -16.75 0.54
C ILE A 227 8.63 -17.24 -0.78
N VAL A 228 8.31 -16.58 -1.90
CA VAL A 228 8.78 -16.98 -3.23
C VAL A 228 10.29 -16.81 -3.35
N ASN A 229 10.86 -15.71 -2.83
CA ASN A 229 12.31 -15.52 -2.85
C ASN A 229 13.03 -16.56 -1.97
N THR A 230 12.43 -16.96 -0.85
CA THR A 230 12.94 -18.05 -0.02
C THR A 230 12.96 -19.36 -0.80
N ILE A 231 11.86 -19.72 -1.48
CA ILE A 231 11.81 -20.90 -2.36
C ILE A 231 12.88 -20.83 -3.46
N LYS A 232 13.06 -19.67 -4.09
CA LYS A 232 14.07 -19.47 -5.14
C LYS A 232 15.50 -19.67 -4.65
N THR A 233 15.81 -19.13 -3.49
CA THR A 233 17.18 -19.03 -2.96
C THR A 233 17.54 -20.13 -1.98
N PHE A 234 16.57 -20.97 -1.59
CA PHE A 234 16.81 -22.09 -0.71
C PHE A 234 17.91 -22.97 -1.31
N PRO A 235 19.00 -23.24 -0.58
CA PRO A 235 20.13 -23.99 -1.10
C PRO A 235 19.73 -25.45 -1.23
N PHE A 236 19.12 -25.79 -2.37
CA PHE A 236 18.81 -27.15 -2.75
C PHE A 236 20.07 -27.96 -3.08
N THR A 237 21.27 -27.53 -2.67
CA THR A 237 22.61 -27.96 -3.13
C THR A 237 22.96 -29.44 -2.99
N ASN A 238 22.01 -30.34 -2.72
CA ASN A 238 22.12 -31.80 -2.82
C ASN A 238 20.86 -32.48 -3.41
N TRP A 239 19.97 -31.75 -4.08
CA TRP A 239 18.66 -32.22 -4.55
C TRP A 239 18.75 -33.43 -5.46
N ASN A 240 19.78 -33.45 -6.33
CA ASN A 240 19.99 -34.52 -7.31
C ASN A 240 20.59 -35.82 -6.73
N LYS A 241 20.97 -35.86 -5.45
CA LYS A 241 21.39 -37.12 -4.79
C LYS A 241 20.46 -37.58 -3.68
N HIS A 242 19.74 -36.68 -2.99
CA HIS A 242 18.92 -37.06 -1.83
C HIS A 242 17.58 -36.29 -1.61
N GLY A 243 17.18 -35.34 -2.47
CA GLY A 243 15.95 -34.54 -2.25
C GLY A 243 14.64 -35.28 -2.60
N PHE A 244 13.73 -35.41 -1.63
CA PHE A 244 12.44 -36.12 -1.80
C PHE A 244 11.28 -35.20 -2.24
N LEU A 245 11.33 -33.92 -1.85
CA LEU A 245 10.34 -32.93 -2.28
C LEU A 245 10.41 -32.79 -3.81
N LYS A 246 9.28 -32.59 -4.48
CA LYS A 246 9.18 -32.38 -5.93
C LYS A 246 8.23 -31.25 -6.30
N GLU A 247 7.26 -30.95 -5.45
CA GLU A 247 6.22 -29.97 -5.73
C GLU A 247 6.01 -29.03 -4.53
N ILE A 248 5.95 -27.73 -4.80
CA ILE A 248 5.56 -26.69 -3.85
C ILE A 248 4.32 -25.99 -4.42
N HIS A 249 3.23 -26.03 -3.66
CA HIS A 249 1.98 -25.38 -4.01
C HIS A 249 1.82 -24.14 -3.13
N LEU A 250 1.75 -22.96 -3.72
CA LEU A 250 1.40 -21.72 -3.04
C LEU A 250 -0.11 -21.56 -3.12
N VAL A 251 -0.81 -21.65 -1.99
CA VAL A 251 -2.27 -21.86 -1.97
C VAL A 251 -2.95 -20.86 -1.04
N ASN A 252 -3.91 -20.11 -1.58
CA ASN A 252 -4.78 -19.23 -0.84
C ASN A 252 -6.21 -19.28 -1.43
N ASN A 253 -7.23 -18.94 -0.65
CA ASN A 253 -8.63 -18.96 -1.09
C ASN A 253 -9.13 -17.60 -1.63
N ASP A 254 -8.48 -16.50 -1.22
CA ASP A 254 -8.82 -15.14 -1.62
C ASP A 254 -8.03 -14.67 -2.85
N ASP A 255 -8.71 -13.96 -3.77
CA ASP A 255 -8.10 -13.48 -5.00
C ASP A 255 -6.89 -12.55 -4.79
N PRO A 256 -6.92 -11.57 -3.86
CA PRO A 256 -5.78 -10.66 -3.67
C PRO A 256 -4.48 -11.38 -3.31
N THR A 257 -4.53 -12.33 -2.38
CA THR A 257 -3.32 -13.06 -1.96
C THR A 257 -2.81 -13.99 -3.04
N VAL A 258 -3.71 -14.66 -3.75
CA VAL A 258 -3.35 -15.54 -4.85
C VAL A 258 -2.72 -14.75 -6.00
N LEU A 259 -3.26 -13.58 -6.33
CA LEU A 259 -2.70 -12.69 -7.34
C LEU A 259 -1.34 -12.12 -6.91
N ALA A 260 -1.16 -11.80 -5.63
CA ALA A 260 0.14 -11.38 -5.10
C ALA A 260 1.19 -12.50 -5.20
N MET A 261 0.84 -13.73 -4.83
CA MET A 261 1.72 -14.91 -5.01
C MET A 261 2.06 -15.16 -6.48
N LYS A 262 1.07 -15.06 -7.38
CA LYS A 262 1.30 -15.14 -8.83
C LYS A 262 2.26 -14.04 -9.29
N ALA A 263 2.04 -12.80 -8.88
CA ALA A 263 2.88 -11.67 -9.24
C ALA A 263 4.32 -11.86 -8.73
N SER A 264 4.51 -12.30 -7.48
CA SER A 264 5.83 -12.60 -6.90
C SER A 264 6.51 -13.76 -7.63
N CYS A 265 5.78 -14.82 -7.98
CA CYS A 265 6.27 -15.93 -8.80
C CYS A 265 6.73 -15.46 -10.19
N ILE A 266 5.92 -14.69 -10.91
CA ILE A 266 6.30 -14.11 -12.21
C ILE A 266 7.54 -13.22 -12.06
N LYS A 267 7.55 -12.38 -11.03
CA LYS A 267 8.64 -11.44 -10.72
C LYS A 267 9.97 -12.14 -10.42
N LEU A 268 9.94 -13.23 -9.63
CA LEU A 268 11.15 -13.85 -9.07
C LEU A 268 11.56 -15.14 -9.79
N LEU A 269 10.59 -15.92 -10.27
CA LEU A 269 10.78 -17.24 -10.91
C LEU A 269 10.55 -17.20 -12.44
N GLY A 270 10.00 -16.12 -13.00
CA GLY A 270 9.76 -15.93 -14.44
C GLY A 270 8.33 -16.30 -14.88
N ASP A 271 7.89 -15.89 -16.08
CA ASP A 271 6.52 -16.15 -16.59
C ASP A 271 6.42 -17.51 -17.30
N THR A 272 5.35 -18.26 -17.03
CA THR A 272 5.08 -19.59 -17.57
C THR A 272 4.24 -19.57 -18.85
N ALA A 273 3.59 -18.44 -19.16
CA ALA A 273 2.94 -18.21 -20.46
C ALA A 273 3.95 -18.17 -21.63
N ALA A 274 5.25 -18.08 -21.33
CA ALA A 274 6.32 -18.09 -22.32
C ALA A 274 6.78 -19.49 -22.76
N VAL A 275 6.27 -20.59 -22.17
CA VAL A 275 6.81 -21.95 -22.41
C VAL A 275 5.90 -22.85 -23.25
N GLN A 276 4.63 -22.48 -23.49
CA GLN A 276 3.73 -23.24 -24.39
C GLN A 276 3.48 -22.60 -25.76
N SER A 277 4.18 -21.51 -26.09
CA SER A 277 4.11 -20.90 -27.42
C SER A 277 5.50 -20.45 -27.89
N LEU A 278 6.34 -21.43 -28.22
CA LEU A 278 7.56 -21.18 -29.00
C LEU A 278 7.28 -21.51 -30.47
N THR A 279 6.62 -20.59 -31.14
CA THR A 279 7.19 -20.10 -32.40
C THR A 279 7.98 -18.83 -32.06
N PRO A 280 9.21 -18.66 -32.55
CA PRO A 280 10.09 -17.58 -32.10
C PRO A 280 9.56 -16.22 -32.58
N MET A 281 8.82 -15.51 -31.73
CA MET A 281 8.53 -14.10 -31.98
C MET A 281 9.80 -13.27 -31.72
N SER A 282 10.30 -12.68 -32.81
CA SER A 282 11.57 -11.96 -32.97
C SER A 282 12.04 -11.09 -31.78
N ASN A 283 13.31 -11.22 -31.37
CA ASN A 283 14.06 -10.32 -30.46
C ASN A 283 14.32 -8.91 -31.06
N ARG A 284 13.43 -8.45 -31.94
CA ARG A 284 13.56 -7.24 -32.75
C ARG A 284 12.36 -6.32 -32.52
N LEU A 285 12.64 -5.06 -32.21
CA LEU A 285 11.66 -3.98 -32.14
C LEU A 285 11.99 -2.97 -33.24
N GLN A 286 11.03 -2.65 -34.10
CA GLN A 286 11.16 -1.55 -35.07
C GLN A 286 10.36 -0.33 -34.61
N ILE A 287 11.01 0.83 -34.62
CA ILE A 287 10.42 2.14 -34.33
C ILE A 287 10.81 3.05 -35.49
N ASN A 288 9.87 3.31 -36.41
CA ASN A 288 10.16 4.00 -37.68
C ASN A 288 11.33 3.32 -38.42
N ASN A 289 12.36 4.10 -38.78
CA ASN A 289 13.59 3.65 -39.43
C ASN A 289 14.66 3.11 -38.45
N LEU A 290 14.34 3.01 -37.16
CA LEU A 290 15.23 2.49 -36.12
C LEU A 290 14.88 1.03 -35.79
N SER A 291 15.90 0.16 -35.78
CA SER A 291 15.78 -1.26 -35.46
C SER A 291 16.56 -1.57 -34.19
N LEU A 292 15.87 -1.97 -33.13
CA LEU A 292 16.47 -2.42 -31.87
C LEU A 292 16.47 -3.96 -31.81
N ARG A 293 17.63 -4.56 -31.54
CA ARG A 293 17.81 -6.02 -31.40
C ARG A 293 18.50 -6.36 -30.08
N ILE A 294 18.16 -7.52 -29.50
CA ILE A 294 18.92 -8.13 -28.41
C ILE A 294 19.60 -9.39 -28.93
N GLU A 295 20.87 -9.56 -28.61
CA GLU A 295 21.66 -10.74 -28.95
C GLU A 295 22.47 -11.21 -27.74
N SER A 296 22.52 -12.53 -27.56
CA SER A 296 23.42 -13.17 -26.59
C SER A 296 24.78 -13.37 -27.25
N GLY A 297 25.83 -12.83 -26.66
CA GLY A 297 27.19 -12.89 -27.20
C GLY A 297 28.14 -11.92 -26.50
N SER A 298 29.39 -11.92 -26.93
CA SER A 298 30.42 -11.03 -26.39
C SER A 298 30.55 -9.77 -27.25
N ILE A 299 30.74 -8.61 -26.61
CA ILE A 299 30.71 -7.30 -27.27
C ILE A 299 31.89 -7.09 -28.25
N GLU A 300 33.04 -7.69 -27.95
CA GLU A 300 34.26 -7.65 -28.76
C GLU A 300 34.13 -8.41 -30.08
N ASN A 301 33.14 -9.31 -30.19
CA ASN A 301 32.88 -10.13 -31.37
C ASN A 301 31.81 -9.53 -32.30
N GLN A 302 31.25 -8.37 -31.96
CA GLN A 302 30.14 -7.75 -32.69
C GLN A 302 30.61 -7.07 -33.97
N LYS A 303 29.76 -7.14 -35.02
CA LYS A 303 30.05 -6.63 -36.37
C LYS A 303 29.31 -5.34 -36.72
N THR A 304 28.72 -4.67 -35.73
CA THR A 304 28.10 -3.35 -35.92
C THR A 304 29.15 -2.32 -36.31
N ALA A 305 28.76 -1.23 -36.96
CA ALA A 305 29.69 -0.18 -37.39
C ALA A 305 30.45 0.45 -36.21
N ALA A 306 29.80 0.52 -35.04
CA ALA A 306 30.43 0.88 -33.77
C ALA A 306 30.08 -0.09 -32.64
N ILE A 307 30.95 -0.19 -31.63
CA ILE A 307 30.66 -0.83 -30.34
C ILE A 307 30.91 0.16 -29.19
N VAL A 308 30.23 -0.05 -28.06
CA VAL A 308 30.43 0.74 -26.85
C VAL A 308 31.28 -0.04 -25.85
N ASN A 309 32.35 0.58 -25.38
CA ASN A 309 33.17 0.12 -24.27
C ASN A 309 32.80 0.91 -23.00
N THR A 310 32.93 0.29 -21.82
CA THR A 310 32.78 0.97 -20.53
C THR A 310 34.14 1.04 -19.84
N ILE A 311 34.58 2.23 -19.48
CA ILE A 311 35.89 2.51 -18.86
C ILE A 311 35.75 3.45 -17.66
N ASP A 312 36.81 3.54 -16.86
CA ASP A 312 36.95 4.57 -15.83
C ASP A 312 37.68 5.82 -16.38
N ASP A 313 37.82 6.83 -15.53
CA ASP A 313 38.49 8.10 -15.84
C ASP A 313 40.02 7.98 -15.95
N SER A 314 40.61 6.83 -15.61
CA SER A 314 42.03 6.54 -15.81
C SER A 314 42.38 6.20 -17.27
N LEU A 315 41.37 5.95 -18.10
CA LEU A 315 41.49 5.55 -19.51
C LEU A 315 42.24 4.24 -19.73
N LYS A 316 42.45 3.45 -18.67
CA LYS A 316 43.12 2.15 -18.74
C LYS A 316 42.14 1.08 -19.18
N LEU A 317 42.34 0.57 -20.39
CA LEU A 317 41.47 -0.42 -21.01
C LEU A 317 41.65 -1.82 -20.40
N ASN A 318 42.70 -2.06 -19.63
CA ASN A 318 42.91 -3.32 -18.92
C ASN A 318 42.13 -3.41 -17.59
N ILE A 319 41.27 -2.43 -17.28
CA ILE A 319 40.41 -2.41 -16.10
C ILE A 319 38.96 -2.69 -16.52
N GLY A 320 38.29 -3.61 -15.81
CA GLY A 320 36.92 -4.05 -16.12
C GLY A 320 36.86 -5.21 -17.11
N ALA A 321 35.80 -6.04 -17.03
CA ALA A 321 35.69 -7.25 -17.85
C ALA A 321 35.48 -6.92 -19.35
N ILE A 322 34.54 -6.02 -19.64
CA ILE A 322 34.22 -5.56 -21.01
C ILE A 322 35.45 -4.94 -21.66
N SER A 323 36.09 -3.97 -20.98
CA SER A 323 37.22 -3.27 -21.58
C SER A 323 38.44 -4.18 -21.79
N ARG A 324 38.69 -5.14 -20.89
CA ARG A 324 39.75 -6.14 -21.09
C ARG A 324 39.49 -7.02 -22.31
N ALA A 325 38.25 -7.48 -22.50
CA ALA A 325 37.88 -8.29 -23.65
C ALA A 325 38.05 -7.51 -24.97
N ILE A 326 37.59 -6.26 -25.00
CA ILE A 326 37.77 -5.37 -26.15
C ILE A 326 39.27 -5.11 -26.43
N LEU A 327 40.07 -4.83 -25.40
CA LEU A 327 41.51 -4.60 -25.55
C LEU A 327 42.25 -5.83 -26.07
N ALA A 328 41.92 -7.02 -25.55
CA ALA A 328 42.54 -8.28 -25.96
C ALA A 328 42.34 -8.54 -27.46
N THR A 329 41.15 -8.25 -27.98
CA THR A 329 40.83 -8.42 -29.40
C THR A 329 41.40 -7.29 -30.26
N ALA A 330 41.29 -6.02 -29.83
CA ALA A 330 41.71 -4.86 -30.60
C ALA A 330 43.23 -4.69 -30.72
N GLY A 331 43.98 -5.17 -29.70
CA GLY A 331 45.43 -4.98 -29.56
C GLY A 331 45.80 -3.68 -28.82
N SER A 332 47.09 -3.56 -28.47
CA SER A 332 47.62 -2.45 -27.65
C SER A 332 47.44 -1.07 -28.29
N SER A 333 47.38 -0.96 -29.61
CA SER A 333 47.17 0.30 -30.31
C SER A 333 45.87 1.01 -29.93
N LEU A 334 44.82 0.28 -29.52
CA LEU A 334 43.57 0.88 -29.02
C LEU A 334 43.79 1.65 -27.70
N GLN A 335 44.67 1.13 -26.84
CA GLN A 335 45.01 1.77 -25.57
C GLN A 335 45.82 3.06 -25.78
N GLU A 336 46.66 3.11 -26.81
CA GLU A 336 47.42 4.31 -27.19
C GLU A 336 46.47 5.39 -27.73
N GLU A 337 45.57 5.04 -28.66
CA GLU A 337 44.65 5.99 -29.28
C GLU A 337 43.67 6.60 -28.26
N VAL A 338 43.10 5.79 -27.34
CA VAL A 338 42.18 6.32 -26.32
C VAL A 338 42.87 7.29 -25.35
N LYS A 339 44.14 7.01 -25.00
CA LYS A 339 44.94 7.90 -24.14
C LYS A 339 45.29 9.19 -24.85
N GLU A 340 45.63 9.13 -26.14
CA GLU A 340 45.93 10.31 -26.93
C GLU A 340 44.72 11.23 -27.04
N LYS A 341 43.56 10.69 -27.43
CA LYS A 341 42.33 11.47 -27.56
C LYS A 341 41.77 11.99 -26.24
N GLY A 342 42.00 11.24 -25.16
CA GLY A 342 41.63 11.65 -23.81
C GLY A 342 42.43 12.82 -23.24
N LYS A 343 43.51 13.27 -23.90
CA LYS A 343 44.27 14.48 -23.51
C LYS A 343 43.59 15.79 -23.92
N SER A 344 42.57 15.73 -24.78
CA SER A 344 41.91 16.93 -25.32
C SER A 344 41.20 17.77 -24.26
N HIS A 345 40.75 17.17 -23.15
CA HIS A 345 40.20 17.85 -21.99
C HIS A 345 40.33 17.00 -20.73
N LYS A 346 40.03 17.58 -19.56
CA LYS A 346 39.93 16.81 -18.31
C LYS A 346 38.76 15.83 -18.40
N ILE A 347 39.04 14.54 -18.29
CA ILE A 347 38.03 13.48 -18.35
C ILE A 347 37.17 13.47 -17.07
N THR A 348 35.87 13.35 -17.25
CA THR A 348 34.86 13.29 -16.18
C THR A 348 33.78 12.25 -16.48
N TYR A 349 33.00 11.88 -15.46
CA TYR A 349 31.89 10.95 -15.65
C TYR A 349 30.85 11.50 -16.64
N GLY A 350 30.46 10.65 -17.59
CA GLY A 350 29.54 10.98 -18.65
C GLY A 350 30.20 11.35 -19.98
N ASP A 351 31.53 11.42 -20.02
CA ASP A 351 32.28 11.65 -21.25
C ASP A 351 32.35 10.36 -22.10
N VAL A 352 32.39 10.53 -23.42
CA VAL A 352 32.48 9.43 -24.39
C VAL A 352 33.61 9.74 -25.36
N ILE A 353 34.63 8.89 -25.39
CA ILE A 353 35.81 9.05 -26.26
C ILE A 353 35.66 8.15 -27.48
N HIS A 354 35.89 8.69 -28.67
CA HIS A 354 35.82 7.96 -29.93
C HIS A 354 37.19 7.47 -30.37
N THR A 355 37.32 6.21 -30.79
CA THR A 355 38.53 5.65 -31.41
C THR A 355 38.21 4.78 -32.63
N ARG A 356 39.23 4.40 -33.40
CA ARG A 356 39.12 3.35 -34.42
C ARG A 356 38.95 1.97 -33.79
N GLY A 357 38.36 1.02 -34.52
CA GLY A 357 38.17 -0.36 -34.09
C GLY A 357 39.45 -1.21 -34.04
N HIS A 358 40.53 -0.78 -34.71
CA HIS A 358 41.76 -1.57 -34.87
C HIS A 358 41.48 -2.99 -35.39
N ARG A 359 41.79 -4.03 -34.61
CA ARG A 359 41.57 -5.45 -34.97
C ARG A 359 40.16 -5.96 -34.66
N LEU A 360 39.26 -5.13 -34.12
CA LEU A 360 37.86 -5.49 -33.89
C LEU A 360 37.09 -5.58 -35.21
N GLY A 361 35.96 -6.28 -35.19
CA GLY A 361 35.05 -6.39 -36.34
C GLY A 361 34.26 -5.11 -36.66
N CYS A 362 34.39 -4.06 -35.84
CA CYS A 362 33.73 -2.76 -36.01
C CYS A 362 34.72 -1.68 -36.47
N LYS A 363 34.24 -0.58 -37.05
CA LYS A 363 35.10 0.54 -37.47
C LYS A 363 35.38 1.52 -36.34
N HIS A 364 34.50 1.61 -35.36
CA HIS A 364 34.55 2.61 -34.28
C HIS A 364 34.31 2.00 -32.90
N VAL A 365 35.03 2.50 -31.90
CA VAL A 365 34.76 2.19 -30.49
C VAL A 365 34.43 3.48 -29.75
N TYR A 366 33.32 3.47 -29.01
CA TYR A 366 32.93 4.56 -28.12
C TYR A 366 33.22 4.16 -26.68
N HIS A 367 34.22 4.78 -26.07
CA HIS A 367 34.64 4.52 -24.71
C HIS A 367 33.88 5.42 -23.74
N ALA A 368 32.85 4.87 -23.11
CA ALA A 368 32.00 5.57 -22.15
C ALA A 368 32.62 5.56 -20.75
N VAL A 369 32.88 6.76 -20.22
CA VAL A 369 33.39 6.97 -18.86
C VAL A 369 32.20 6.99 -17.90
N CYS A 370 31.87 5.83 -17.34
CA CYS A 370 30.69 5.66 -16.49
C CYS A 370 31.05 5.82 -15.00
N CYS A 371 30.10 6.32 -14.21
CA CYS A 371 30.26 6.49 -12.76
C CYS A 371 29.83 5.24 -11.99
N TRP A 372 30.11 5.20 -10.68
CA TRP A 372 29.50 4.22 -9.78
C TRP A 372 28.01 4.51 -9.58
N TYR A 373 27.21 3.50 -9.31
CA TYR A 373 25.77 3.69 -9.08
C TYR A 373 25.47 4.60 -7.89
N GLN A 374 26.32 4.55 -6.86
CA GLN A 374 26.22 5.35 -5.63
C GLN A 374 26.50 6.85 -5.85
N GLU A 375 27.05 7.24 -7.01
CA GLU A 375 27.34 8.64 -7.30
C GLU A 375 26.08 9.49 -7.45
N LYS A 376 26.15 10.75 -7.00
CA LYS A 376 25.04 11.70 -7.12
C LYS A 376 24.73 11.93 -8.59
N ASN A 377 23.47 11.76 -8.98
CA ASN A 377 22.99 11.84 -10.37
C ASN A 377 23.48 10.72 -11.31
N SER A 378 23.90 9.55 -10.80
CA SER A 378 24.38 8.41 -11.61
C SER A 378 23.46 8.03 -12.79
N CYS A 379 22.14 8.01 -12.59
CA CYS A 379 21.17 7.76 -13.67
C CYS A 379 21.18 8.85 -14.76
N LYS A 380 21.38 10.12 -14.39
CA LYS A 380 21.46 11.23 -15.35
C LYS A 380 22.74 11.14 -16.17
N ILE A 381 23.85 10.75 -15.53
CA ILE A 381 25.15 10.51 -16.19
C ILE A 381 25.00 9.39 -17.23
N LEU A 382 24.40 8.25 -16.84
CA LEU A 382 24.19 7.14 -17.78
C LEU A 382 23.28 7.56 -18.95
N ARG A 383 22.21 8.31 -18.71
CA ARG A 383 21.36 8.88 -19.78
C ARG A 383 22.15 9.79 -20.73
N LYS A 384 23.04 10.64 -20.19
CA LYS A 384 23.93 11.50 -20.99
C LYS A 384 24.84 10.66 -21.88
N ILE A 385 25.42 9.57 -21.37
CA ILE A 385 26.28 8.65 -22.14
C ILE A 385 25.51 8.07 -23.32
N VAL A 386 24.32 7.50 -23.08
CA VAL A 386 23.50 6.87 -24.14
C VAL A 386 23.17 7.88 -25.24
N LYS A 387 22.72 9.09 -24.86
CA LYS A 387 22.44 10.17 -25.83
C LYS A 387 23.68 10.57 -26.63
N THR A 388 24.84 10.67 -25.98
CA THR A 388 26.10 11.05 -26.63
C THR A 388 26.56 10.00 -27.64
N VAL A 389 26.48 8.71 -27.28
CA VAL A 389 26.82 7.60 -28.19
C VAL A 389 25.92 7.59 -29.44
N LEU A 390 24.60 7.74 -29.26
CA LEU A 390 23.66 7.75 -30.39
C LEU A 390 23.90 8.96 -31.29
N LYS A 391 24.21 10.12 -30.70
CA LYS A 391 24.59 11.34 -31.43
C LYS A 391 25.89 11.14 -32.22
N PHE A 392 26.95 10.57 -31.64
CA PHE A 392 28.16 10.24 -32.39
C PHE A 392 27.88 9.29 -33.54
N THR A 393 27.07 8.25 -33.31
CA THR A 393 26.67 7.30 -34.36
C THR A 393 25.98 7.99 -35.53
N LYS A 394 25.17 9.02 -35.25
CA LYS A 394 24.57 9.89 -36.28
C LYS A 394 25.62 10.75 -36.98
N ASP A 395 26.41 11.50 -36.22
CA ASP A 395 27.31 12.53 -36.72
C ASP A 395 28.44 11.93 -37.58
N TYR A 396 28.88 10.71 -37.27
CA TYR A 396 29.81 9.93 -38.10
C TYR A 396 29.13 9.16 -39.24
N GLY A 397 27.83 9.36 -39.49
CA GLY A 397 27.11 8.76 -40.60
C GLY A 397 26.87 7.24 -40.47
N LEU A 398 27.07 6.65 -39.29
CA LEU A 398 26.97 5.21 -39.08
C LEU A 398 25.50 4.74 -39.04
N ASN A 399 25.28 3.47 -39.38
CA ASN A 399 23.96 2.85 -39.44
C ASN A 399 23.76 1.75 -38.40
N SER A 400 24.77 1.42 -37.58
CA SER A 400 24.65 0.40 -36.54
C SER A 400 25.60 0.64 -35.36
N VAL A 401 25.11 0.38 -34.14
CA VAL A 401 25.91 0.46 -32.90
C VAL A 401 25.50 -0.63 -31.91
N ALA A 402 26.48 -1.23 -31.24
CA ALA A 402 26.24 -2.23 -30.18
C ALA A 402 26.53 -1.67 -28.78
N PHE A 403 25.59 -1.82 -27.86
CA PHE A 403 25.75 -1.48 -26.44
C PHE A 403 25.86 -2.76 -25.59
N PRO A 404 26.83 -2.83 -24.66
CA PRO A 404 26.77 -3.78 -23.56
C PRO A 404 25.82 -3.27 -22.46
N ALA A 405 25.63 -4.07 -21.40
CA ALA A 405 24.97 -3.62 -20.18
C ALA A 405 25.87 -2.66 -19.37
N ILE A 406 25.94 -1.39 -19.79
CA ILE A 406 26.85 -0.37 -19.24
C ILE A 406 26.64 -0.23 -17.73
N GLY A 407 27.70 -0.44 -16.95
CA GLY A 407 27.71 -0.20 -15.50
C GLY A 407 27.13 -1.30 -14.62
N THR A 408 26.60 -2.39 -15.18
CA THR A 408 25.96 -3.47 -14.40
C THR A 408 26.91 -4.44 -13.71
N GLY A 409 28.21 -4.36 -14.03
CA GLY A 409 29.28 -5.10 -13.38
C GLY A 409 29.80 -4.39 -12.13
N ALA A 410 31.09 -4.10 -12.09
CA ALA A 410 31.75 -3.47 -10.94
C ALA A 410 31.08 -2.16 -10.47
N LEU A 411 30.52 -1.37 -11.39
CA LEU A 411 29.87 -0.09 -11.09
C LEU A 411 28.48 -0.24 -10.44
N SER A 412 28.00 -1.47 -10.23
CA SER A 412 26.84 -1.83 -9.40
C SER A 412 25.49 -1.23 -9.83
N PHE A 413 25.33 -0.83 -11.10
CA PHE A 413 24.01 -0.42 -11.58
C PHE A 413 23.03 -1.61 -11.61
N PRO A 414 21.79 -1.42 -11.14
CA PRO A 414 20.73 -2.42 -11.35
C PRO A 414 20.50 -2.70 -12.84
N LYS A 415 20.48 -3.99 -13.22
CA LYS A 415 20.41 -4.43 -14.63
C LYS A 415 19.13 -4.00 -15.34
N ASP A 416 18.00 -4.02 -14.63
CA ASP A 416 16.69 -3.57 -15.10
C ASP A 416 16.66 -2.05 -15.35
N LEU A 417 17.26 -1.27 -14.45
CA LEU A 417 17.40 0.17 -14.61
C LEU A 417 18.25 0.55 -15.84
N VAL A 418 19.38 -0.13 -16.05
CA VAL A 418 20.24 0.09 -17.22
C VAL A 418 19.51 -0.27 -18.50
N ALA A 419 18.81 -1.40 -18.52
CA ALA A 419 17.99 -1.81 -19.66
C ALA A 419 16.94 -0.73 -20.01
N ASN A 420 16.22 -0.22 -19.00
CA ASN A 420 15.23 0.84 -19.21
C ASN A 420 15.87 2.13 -19.77
N ILE A 421 17.00 2.57 -19.20
CA ILE A 421 17.70 3.79 -19.65
C ILE A 421 18.21 3.65 -21.10
N LEU A 422 18.80 2.50 -21.45
CA LEU A 422 19.28 2.24 -22.81
C LEU A 422 18.12 2.26 -23.81
N VAL A 423 17.02 1.57 -23.48
CA VAL A 423 15.83 1.49 -24.31
C VAL A 423 15.16 2.87 -24.48
N GLU A 424 14.95 3.61 -23.39
CA GLU A 424 14.37 4.97 -23.41
C GLU A 424 15.21 5.91 -24.27
N GLY A 425 16.53 5.90 -24.11
CA GLY A 425 17.43 6.75 -24.91
C GLY A 425 17.34 6.47 -26.40
N VAL A 426 17.20 5.20 -26.79
CA VAL A 426 17.02 4.79 -28.20
C VAL A 426 15.68 5.26 -28.75
N ILE A 427 14.58 5.16 -27.98
CA ILE A 427 13.27 5.67 -28.39
C ILE A 427 13.32 7.19 -28.57
N GLU A 428 13.84 7.91 -27.58
CA GLU A 428 13.94 9.38 -27.62
C GLU A 428 14.72 9.83 -28.86
N PHE A 429 15.86 9.18 -29.13
CA PHE A 429 16.66 9.45 -30.32
C PHE A 429 15.90 9.17 -31.62
N GLY A 430 15.16 8.05 -31.70
CA GLY A 430 14.35 7.71 -32.88
C GLY A 430 13.20 8.69 -33.14
N LYS A 431 12.65 9.31 -32.09
CA LYS A 431 11.66 10.39 -32.19
C LYS A 431 12.28 11.70 -32.65
N GLU A 432 13.48 12.02 -32.17
CA GLU A 432 14.21 13.24 -32.53
C GLU A 432 14.76 13.20 -33.96
N PHE A 433 15.14 12.01 -34.47
CA PHE A 433 15.74 11.82 -35.80
C PHE A 433 15.02 10.72 -36.62
N PRO A 434 13.75 10.90 -37.00
CA PRO A 434 12.92 9.86 -37.63
C PRO A 434 13.41 9.39 -39.00
N ALA A 435 14.21 10.20 -39.72
CA ALA A 435 14.75 9.86 -41.04
C ALA A 435 16.02 8.99 -40.99
N LYS A 436 16.65 8.80 -39.82
CA LYS A 436 17.91 8.06 -39.71
C LYS A 436 17.64 6.55 -39.66
N ASN A 437 18.18 5.81 -40.63
CA ASN A 437 18.28 4.36 -40.55
C ASN A 437 19.38 3.99 -39.54
N LEU A 438 18.99 3.51 -38.37
CA LEU A 438 19.91 3.11 -37.30
C LEU A 438 19.50 1.76 -36.71
N GLU A 439 20.47 0.85 -36.66
CA GLU A 439 20.35 -0.39 -35.91
C GLU A 439 21.07 -0.28 -34.57
N VAL A 440 20.35 -0.56 -33.48
CA VAL A 440 20.93 -0.63 -32.15
C VAL A 440 20.88 -2.08 -31.68
N LEU A 441 22.03 -2.62 -31.30
CA LEU A 441 22.18 -3.98 -30.80
C LEU A 441 22.51 -3.94 -29.31
N PHE A 442 21.70 -4.58 -28.48
CA PHE A 442 22.01 -4.81 -27.07
C PHE A 442 22.61 -6.20 -26.90
N VAL A 443 23.85 -6.22 -26.42
CA VAL A 443 24.68 -7.42 -26.36
C VAL A 443 24.73 -7.89 -24.92
N ILE A 444 24.26 -9.11 -24.71
CA ILE A 444 24.18 -9.74 -23.40
C ILE A 444 25.22 -10.85 -23.34
N HIS A 445 26.17 -10.77 -22.41
CA HIS A 445 27.16 -11.82 -22.26
C HIS A 445 26.49 -13.16 -21.86
N PRO A 446 26.83 -14.31 -22.47
CA PRO A 446 26.16 -15.59 -22.20
C PRO A 446 26.17 -16.04 -20.74
N ASP A 447 27.22 -15.67 -19.99
CA ASP A 447 27.34 -15.99 -18.56
C ASP A 447 26.47 -15.11 -17.65
N ASP A 448 25.85 -14.05 -18.18
CA ASP A 448 24.94 -13.19 -17.43
C ASP A 448 23.51 -13.75 -17.40
N ARG A 449 23.29 -14.74 -16.53
CA ARG A 449 21.99 -15.43 -16.34
C ARG A 449 20.85 -14.51 -15.89
N GLU A 450 21.13 -13.32 -15.36
CA GLU A 450 20.13 -12.33 -14.92
C GLU A 450 19.71 -11.37 -16.04
N ALA A 451 20.40 -11.38 -17.19
CA ALA A 451 20.12 -10.50 -18.33
C ALA A 451 18.93 -10.95 -19.21
N LEU A 452 18.32 -12.10 -18.91
CA LEU A 452 17.02 -12.52 -19.49
C LEU A 452 15.88 -11.53 -19.20
N LYS A 453 16.03 -10.63 -18.21
CA LYS A 453 15.09 -9.55 -17.89
C LYS A 453 15.00 -8.46 -18.98
N VAL A 454 15.98 -8.35 -19.89
CA VAL A 454 16.00 -7.34 -20.96
C VAL A 454 15.00 -7.66 -22.08
N SER A 455 14.73 -8.95 -22.35
CA SER A 455 13.68 -9.33 -23.32
C SER A 455 12.28 -8.96 -22.80
N ALA A 456 12.06 -9.09 -21.49
CA ALA A 456 10.84 -8.62 -20.83
C ALA A 456 10.70 -7.08 -20.88
N ALA A 457 11.81 -6.34 -20.81
CA ALA A 457 11.81 -4.89 -21.01
C ALA A 457 11.40 -4.53 -22.46
N LEU A 458 11.94 -5.21 -23.47
CA LEU A 458 11.50 -5.06 -24.86
C LEU A 458 10.01 -5.40 -25.06
N GLN A 459 9.51 -6.44 -24.40
CA GLN A 459 8.10 -6.83 -24.48
C GLN A 459 7.16 -5.79 -23.83
N LYS A 460 7.52 -5.26 -22.65
CA LYS A 460 6.80 -4.14 -22.01
C LYS A 460 6.80 -2.91 -22.91
N LEU A 461 7.90 -2.65 -23.60
CA LEU A 461 8.06 -1.49 -24.47
C LEU A 461 7.33 -1.62 -25.81
N ARG A 462 7.28 -2.83 -26.39
CA ARG A 462 6.52 -3.12 -27.61
C ARG A 462 5.05 -2.80 -27.41
N LYS A 463 4.49 -3.13 -26.24
CA LYS A 463 3.12 -2.73 -25.84
C LYS A 463 2.98 -1.21 -25.74
N LYS A 464 3.96 -0.53 -25.15
CA LYS A 464 3.97 0.95 -25.00
C LYS A 464 4.09 1.72 -26.33
N VAL A 465 4.84 1.20 -27.32
CA VAL A 465 5.01 1.81 -28.65
C VAL A 465 3.82 1.52 -29.57
N LEU A 466 3.24 0.31 -29.51
CA LEU A 466 2.00 0.00 -30.26
C LEU A 466 0.84 0.90 -29.81
N ASN A 467 0.76 1.19 -28.51
CA ASN A 467 -0.30 2.04 -27.95
C ASN A 467 -0.08 3.55 -28.19
N SER A 468 1.04 3.96 -28.81
CA SER A 468 1.37 5.38 -29.05
C SER A 468 1.19 5.87 -30.50
N LYS A 469 0.61 5.05 -31.40
CA LYS A 469 0.31 5.51 -32.78
C LYS A 469 -0.98 6.32 -32.80
N SER A 470 -0.87 7.64 -32.72
CA SER A 470 -1.92 8.57 -33.17
C SER A 470 -2.10 8.50 -34.70
N PRO A 471 -3.32 8.57 -35.25
CA PRO A 471 -3.53 8.58 -36.69
C PRO A 471 -3.13 9.93 -37.32
N PRO A 472 -2.78 9.96 -38.63
CA PRO A 472 -2.38 11.19 -39.30
C PRO A 472 -3.60 12.11 -39.55
N MET A 473 -3.36 13.41 -39.39
CA MET A 473 -4.31 14.48 -39.71
C MET A 473 -4.72 14.43 -41.19
N THR A 474 -6.02 14.35 -41.43
CA THR A 474 -6.66 14.90 -42.63
C THR A 474 -7.80 15.80 -42.21
N ASP A 475 -7.74 17.04 -42.71
CA ASP A 475 -8.77 18.05 -42.58
C ASP A 475 -10.10 17.58 -43.19
N VAL A 476 -11.10 17.32 -42.36
CA VAL A 476 -12.51 17.50 -42.74
C VAL A 476 -13.28 18.05 -41.54
N LYS A 477 -13.61 19.34 -41.61
CA LYS A 477 -14.65 19.96 -40.79
C LYS A 477 -15.97 19.23 -41.03
N LYS A 478 -16.48 18.48 -40.05
CA LYS A 478 -17.92 18.19 -39.92
C LYS A 478 -18.34 18.26 -38.47
N LYS A 479 -19.22 19.23 -38.19
CA LYS A 479 -20.12 19.25 -37.03
C LYS A 479 -20.81 17.89 -36.93
N VAL A 480 -20.61 17.19 -35.82
CA VAL A 480 -21.49 16.10 -35.39
C VAL A 480 -21.75 16.29 -33.91
N GLU A 481 -23.04 16.26 -33.57
CA GLU A 481 -23.60 16.39 -32.24
C GLU A 481 -23.03 15.34 -31.28
N LYS A 482 -22.78 15.74 -30.03
CA LYS A 482 -22.25 14.87 -28.98
C LYS A 482 -23.29 13.82 -28.58
N SER A 483 -23.02 12.56 -28.91
CA SER A 483 -23.44 11.42 -28.09
C SER A 483 -22.53 11.32 -26.84
N PRO A 484 -22.98 10.69 -25.74
CA PRO A 484 -22.18 10.58 -24.52
C PRO A 484 -20.95 9.71 -24.78
N ALA A 485 -19.78 10.16 -24.32
CA ALA A 485 -18.56 9.37 -24.38
C ALA A 485 -18.78 8.01 -23.68
N GLU A 486 -18.48 6.91 -24.36
CA GLU A 486 -18.48 5.58 -23.76
C GLU A 486 -17.52 5.58 -22.56
N VAL A 487 -18.05 5.37 -21.36
CA VAL A 487 -17.23 5.19 -20.16
C VAL A 487 -16.56 3.82 -20.25
N ARG A 488 -15.23 3.81 -20.42
CA ARG A 488 -14.42 2.59 -20.57
C ARG A 488 -13.66 2.19 -19.32
N ALA A 489 -13.40 3.11 -18.38
CA ALA A 489 -12.67 2.83 -17.14
C ALA A 489 -13.53 3.03 -15.88
N VAL A 490 -13.25 2.26 -14.83
CA VAL A 490 -13.95 2.31 -13.54
C VAL A 490 -12.98 2.33 -12.36
N ILE A 491 -13.37 3.04 -11.31
CA ILE A 491 -12.81 2.90 -9.97
C ILE A 491 -13.69 1.90 -9.20
N GLU A 492 -13.12 0.78 -8.78
CA GLU A 492 -13.77 -0.19 -7.92
C GLU A 492 -13.41 0.10 -6.47
N LEU A 493 -14.40 0.45 -5.66
CA LEU A 493 -14.29 0.54 -4.21
C LEU A 493 -14.82 -0.74 -3.58
N SER A 494 -14.10 -1.30 -2.63
CA SER A 494 -14.52 -2.51 -1.91
C SER A 494 -14.04 -2.52 -0.46
N GLY A 495 -14.72 -3.29 0.40
CA GLY A 495 -14.40 -3.33 1.82
C GLY A 495 -14.93 -2.11 2.60
N GLY A 496 -14.73 -2.11 3.92
CA GLY A 496 -15.38 -1.16 4.81
C GLY A 496 -16.88 -1.46 5.01
N THR A 497 -17.61 -0.49 5.59
CA THR A 497 -19.07 -0.55 5.71
C THR A 497 -19.75 0.17 4.54
N PRO A 498 -21.04 -0.09 4.24
CA PRO A 498 -21.75 0.63 3.19
C PRO A 498 -21.67 2.15 3.31
N GLU A 499 -21.69 2.68 4.53
CA GLU A 499 -21.53 4.11 4.80
C GLU A 499 -20.12 4.60 4.45
N ALA A 500 -19.09 3.82 4.80
CA ALA A 500 -17.71 4.15 4.49
C ALA A 500 -17.43 4.14 2.98
N LEU A 501 -18.03 3.19 2.25
CA LEU A 501 -17.96 3.11 0.80
C LEU A 501 -18.59 4.34 0.13
N GLU A 502 -19.74 4.81 0.65
CA GLU A 502 -20.41 6.00 0.13
C GLU A 502 -19.62 7.29 0.44
N GLU A 503 -19.01 7.40 1.62
CA GLU A 503 -18.10 8.50 1.96
C GLU A 503 -16.86 8.51 1.05
N ALA A 504 -16.24 7.35 0.84
CA ALA A 504 -15.09 7.21 -0.06
C ALA A 504 -15.46 7.61 -1.49
N ARG A 505 -16.64 7.19 -1.97
CA ARG A 505 -17.18 7.57 -3.27
C ARG A 505 -17.38 9.08 -3.37
N SER A 506 -18.08 9.68 -2.42
CA SER A 506 -18.36 11.12 -2.40
C SER A 506 -17.07 11.95 -2.38
N TRP A 507 -16.06 11.52 -1.62
CA TRP A 507 -14.74 12.16 -1.62
C TRP A 507 -14.02 12.02 -2.96
N ILE A 508 -14.04 10.84 -3.59
CA ILE A 508 -13.45 10.63 -4.93
C ILE A 508 -14.14 11.51 -5.97
N GLU A 509 -15.47 11.50 -6.03
CA GLU A 509 -16.24 12.28 -6.99
C GLU A 509 -16.01 13.79 -6.83
N SER A 510 -15.93 14.30 -5.59
CA SER A 510 -15.75 15.73 -5.31
C SER A 510 -14.31 16.25 -5.39
N ARG A 511 -13.30 15.39 -5.25
CA ARG A 511 -11.88 15.82 -5.15
C ARG A 511 -10.96 15.23 -6.20
N VAL A 512 -11.28 14.05 -6.70
CA VAL A 512 -10.39 13.27 -7.59
C VAL A 512 -10.89 13.35 -9.04
N LEU A 513 -12.21 13.32 -9.25
CA LEU A 513 -12.80 13.26 -10.59
C LEU A 513 -13.07 14.63 -11.22
N LEU A 514 -12.99 15.71 -10.45
CA LEU A 514 -13.16 17.06 -10.97
C LEU A 514 -11.81 17.58 -11.50
N GLU A 515 -11.73 17.82 -12.82
CA GLU A 515 -10.61 18.52 -13.43
C GLU A 515 -10.67 20.01 -13.06
N GLN A 516 -10.01 20.39 -11.97
CA GLN A 516 -10.02 21.75 -11.44
C GLN A 516 -8.65 22.43 -11.60
N GLU A 517 -8.65 23.69 -12.04
CA GLU A 517 -7.44 24.53 -12.06
C GLU A 517 -7.08 25.06 -10.66
N GLN A 518 -8.01 24.94 -9.71
CA GLN A 518 -7.86 25.41 -8.34
C GLN A 518 -8.62 24.48 -7.38
N LEU A 519 -7.97 24.06 -6.30
CA LEU A 519 -8.53 23.17 -5.28
C LEU A 519 -8.14 23.65 -3.88
N ALA A 520 -9.13 23.81 -3.01
CA ALA A 520 -8.93 24.10 -1.59
C ALA A 520 -9.05 22.84 -0.73
N ILE A 521 -8.04 22.55 0.07
CA ILE A 521 -8.01 21.47 1.06
C ILE A 521 -8.02 22.12 2.44
N ASN A 522 -9.11 21.94 3.19
CA ASN A 522 -9.24 22.46 4.55
C ASN A 522 -9.10 21.30 5.54
N ASN A 523 -8.06 21.33 6.37
CA ASN A 523 -7.86 20.30 7.38
C ASN A 523 -7.05 20.85 8.56
N ASN A 524 -7.66 20.88 9.74
CA ASN A 524 -7.04 21.47 10.93
C ASN A 524 -5.78 20.74 11.42
N HIS A 525 -5.52 19.51 10.96
CA HIS A 525 -4.24 18.85 11.26
C HIS A 525 -3.04 19.49 10.56
N MET A 526 -3.26 20.35 9.56
CA MET A 526 -2.21 21.17 8.98
C MET A 526 -1.59 22.12 10.00
N CYS A 527 -2.29 22.45 11.10
CA CYS A 527 -1.71 23.21 12.22
C CYS A 527 -0.51 22.51 12.88
N TYR A 528 -0.33 21.20 12.65
CA TYR A 528 0.82 20.44 13.13
C TYR A 528 1.95 20.29 12.12
N PHE A 529 1.85 20.94 10.95
CA PHE A 529 2.92 20.89 9.97
C PHE A 529 4.17 21.53 10.53
N GLY A 530 5.25 20.75 10.61
CA GLY A 530 6.55 21.21 11.03
C GLY A 530 7.39 21.65 9.83
N GLN A 531 8.68 21.91 10.09
CA GLN A 531 9.62 22.32 9.04
C GLN A 531 9.76 21.28 7.91
N LYS A 532 9.60 20.00 8.23
CA LYS A 532 9.69 18.89 7.27
C LYS A 532 8.50 18.91 6.29
N GLU A 533 7.30 19.11 6.81
CA GLU A 533 6.04 19.16 6.06
C GLU A 533 6.03 20.38 5.14
N HIS A 534 6.41 21.56 5.63
CA HIS A 534 6.50 22.78 4.81
C HIS A 534 7.57 22.69 3.71
N ARG A 535 8.72 22.02 3.96
CA ARG A 535 9.70 21.72 2.91
C ARG A 535 9.12 20.79 1.84
N PHE A 536 8.30 19.81 2.25
CA PHE A 536 7.62 18.92 1.32
C PHE A 536 6.62 19.69 0.45
N LEU A 537 5.79 20.57 1.04
CA LEU A 537 4.89 21.45 0.28
C LEU A 537 5.66 22.32 -0.72
N SER A 538 6.80 22.88 -0.31
CA SER A 538 7.65 23.68 -1.21
C SER A 538 8.17 22.86 -2.39
N LYS A 539 8.59 21.61 -2.16
CA LYS A 539 9.02 20.69 -3.23
C LYS A 539 7.89 20.37 -4.22
N LEU A 540 6.66 20.25 -3.75
CA LEU A 540 5.51 19.97 -4.62
C LEU A 540 5.24 21.10 -5.60
N LYS A 541 5.47 22.37 -5.20
CA LYS A 541 5.34 23.54 -6.09
C LYS A 541 6.18 23.37 -7.35
N ASP A 542 7.45 23.03 -7.19
CA ASP A 542 8.38 22.83 -8.30
C ASP A 542 8.12 21.53 -9.07
N GLN A 543 7.80 20.44 -8.35
CA GLN A 543 7.66 19.11 -8.93
C GLN A 543 6.45 19.02 -9.87
N HIS A 544 5.34 19.66 -9.51
CA HIS A 544 4.08 19.60 -10.27
C HIS A 544 3.73 20.90 -10.98
N SER A 545 4.61 21.91 -10.91
CA SER A 545 4.41 23.25 -11.47
C SER A 545 3.08 23.88 -11.00
N VAL A 546 2.85 23.85 -9.68
CA VAL A 546 1.64 24.39 -9.03
C VAL A 546 1.99 25.49 -8.05
N PHE A 547 1.05 26.40 -7.81
CA PHE A 547 1.09 27.31 -6.68
C PHE A 547 0.36 26.69 -5.50
N ILE A 548 0.94 26.80 -4.32
CA ILE A 548 0.32 26.36 -3.06
C ILE A 548 0.36 27.55 -2.10
N ILE A 549 -0.82 28.01 -1.69
CA ILE A 549 -1.02 29.09 -0.73
C ILE A 549 -1.54 28.47 0.57
N GLU A 550 -0.85 28.76 1.66
CA GLU A 550 -1.24 28.29 2.98
C GLU A 550 -2.08 29.37 3.67
N THR A 551 -3.24 28.98 4.17
CA THR A 551 -4.11 29.85 4.95
C THR A 551 -4.20 29.31 6.36
N VAL A 552 -3.74 30.09 7.33
CA VAL A 552 -3.93 29.81 8.76
C VAL A 552 -4.79 30.92 9.32
N THR A 553 -5.92 30.54 9.87
CA THR A 553 -6.86 31.45 10.53
C THR A 553 -7.06 31.00 11.96
N GLU A 554 -7.68 31.83 12.80
CA GLU A 554 -8.11 31.41 14.15
C GLU A 554 -9.07 30.20 14.13
N ARG A 555 -9.66 29.92 12.95
CA ARG A 555 -10.68 28.88 12.71
C ARG A 555 -10.11 27.57 12.19
N GLY A 556 -8.83 27.54 11.85
CA GLY A 556 -8.23 26.37 11.21
C GLY A 556 -7.17 26.69 10.17
N ALA A 557 -6.70 25.61 9.53
CA ALA A 557 -5.69 25.67 8.49
C ALA A 557 -6.20 25.03 7.19
N GLY A 558 -5.82 25.64 6.07
CA GLY A 558 -6.17 25.21 4.73
C GLY A 558 -5.04 25.47 3.74
N LEU A 559 -5.08 24.73 2.64
CA LEU A 559 -4.19 24.88 1.50
C LEU A 559 -5.02 25.14 0.25
N GLU A 560 -4.63 26.15 -0.51
CA GLU A 560 -5.19 26.43 -1.82
C GLU A 560 -4.14 26.11 -2.88
N ILE A 561 -4.47 25.19 -3.77
CA ILE A 561 -3.60 24.70 -4.84
C ILE A 561 -4.14 25.25 -6.15
N SER A 562 -3.29 25.88 -6.97
CA SER A 562 -3.67 26.34 -8.31
C SER A 562 -2.62 26.00 -9.36
N GLY A 563 -3.06 25.70 -10.58
CA GLY A 563 -2.20 25.29 -11.70
C GLY A 563 -2.94 24.45 -12.74
N SER A 564 -2.20 23.67 -13.53
CA SER A 564 -2.83 22.75 -14.48
C SER A 564 -3.67 21.68 -13.75
N PRO A 565 -4.84 21.24 -14.26
CA PRO A 565 -5.68 20.26 -13.58
C PRO A 565 -4.94 18.97 -13.17
N ARG A 566 -4.05 18.49 -14.03
CA ARG A 566 -3.19 17.33 -13.76
C ARG A 566 -2.21 17.58 -12.61
N GLY A 567 -1.57 18.75 -12.59
CA GLY A 567 -0.65 19.16 -11.52
C GLY A 567 -1.37 19.37 -10.19
N VAL A 568 -2.54 20.01 -10.22
CA VAL A 568 -3.40 20.23 -9.05
C VAL A 568 -3.82 18.90 -8.44
N LEU A 569 -4.34 17.96 -9.23
CA LEU A 569 -4.71 16.62 -8.75
C LEU A 569 -3.52 15.86 -8.15
N ALA A 570 -2.37 15.87 -8.84
CA ALA A 570 -1.18 15.16 -8.36
C ALA A 570 -0.65 15.74 -7.04
N ALA A 571 -0.61 17.07 -6.91
CA ALA A 571 -0.23 17.75 -5.68
C ALA A 571 -1.25 17.51 -4.57
N ALA A 572 -2.55 17.56 -4.88
CA ALA A 572 -3.63 17.33 -3.93
C ALA A 572 -3.57 15.93 -3.31
N LEU A 573 -3.36 14.87 -4.11
CA LEU A 573 -3.22 13.51 -3.60
C LEU A 573 -2.00 13.37 -2.68
N GLU A 574 -0.85 13.96 -3.04
CA GLU A 574 0.35 13.93 -2.19
C GLU A 574 0.18 14.73 -0.89
N ILE A 575 -0.57 15.83 -0.93
CA ILE A 575 -0.93 16.62 0.26
C ILE A 575 -1.91 15.85 1.14
N GLU A 576 -2.91 15.19 0.57
CA GLU A 576 -3.87 14.37 1.33
C GLU A 576 -3.18 13.19 2.02
N GLU A 577 -2.21 12.55 1.36
CA GLU A 577 -1.37 11.53 2.00
C GLU A 577 -0.52 12.10 3.14
N LEU A 578 0.07 13.29 2.96
CA LEU A 578 0.80 13.97 4.03
C LEU A 578 -0.10 14.25 5.23
N ILE A 579 -1.32 14.75 5.00
CA ILE A 579 -2.31 15.02 6.05
C ILE A 579 -2.67 13.73 6.79
N CYS A 580 -2.95 12.63 6.08
CA CYS A 580 -3.22 11.33 6.69
C CYS A 580 -2.06 10.88 7.59
N ARG A 581 -0.81 11.05 7.14
CA ARG A 581 0.37 10.73 7.96
C ARG A 581 0.45 11.57 9.23
N VAL A 582 0.26 12.89 9.13
CA VAL A 582 0.31 13.81 10.28
C VAL A 582 -0.84 13.54 11.25
N GLN A 583 -2.04 13.26 10.75
CA GLN A 583 -3.21 12.85 11.55
C GLN A 583 -2.90 11.63 12.40
N GLU A 584 -2.37 10.59 11.76
CA GLU A 584 -2.07 9.32 12.40
C GLU A 584 -0.88 9.43 13.38
N GLU A 585 0.13 10.25 13.08
CA GLU A 585 1.21 10.57 14.04
C GLU A 585 0.69 11.30 15.28
N HIS A 586 -0.19 12.29 15.09
CA HIS A 586 -0.83 13.00 16.19
C HIS A 586 -1.70 12.08 17.04
N ALA A 587 -2.57 11.27 16.42
CA ALA A 587 -3.44 10.34 17.12
C ALA A 587 -2.65 9.36 18.00
N ARG A 588 -1.54 8.81 17.49
CA ARG A 588 -0.66 7.95 18.28
C ARG A 588 -0.02 8.65 19.47
N LYS A 589 0.39 9.90 19.31
CA LYS A 589 0.97 10.68 20.40
C LYS A 589 -0.07 10.89 21.52
N GLU A 590 -1.31 11.21 21.15
CA GLU A 590 -2.41 11.34 22.11
C GLU A 590 -2.74 10.01 22.81
N GLU A 591 -2.77 8.90 22.07
CA GLU A 591 -2.93 7.55 22.64
C GLU A 591 -1.81 7.24 23.66
N GLU A 592 -0.57 7.64 23.36
CA GLU A 592 0.58 7.45 24.25
C GLU A 592 0.49 8.31 25.50
N GLU A 593 0.14 9.58 25.37
CA GLU A 593 -0.04 10.49 26.51
C GLU A 593 -1.16 10.05 27.45
N LEU A 594 -2.27 9.53 26.91
CA LEU A 594 -3.35 8.94 27.72
C LEU A 594 -2.89 7.69 28.49
N LEU A 595 -1.87 7.00 27.99
CA LEU A 595 -1.37 5.76 28.55
C LEU A 595 -0.30 5.92 29.61
N GLN A 596 0.54 6.95 29.51
CA GLN A 596 1.63 7.20 30.45
C GLN A 596 1.21 7.13 31.94
N PRO A 597 0.05 7.70 32.36
CA PRO A 597 -0.38 7.63 33.76
C PRO A 597 -0.94 6.28 34.19
N LEU A 598 -1.32 5.41 33.24
CA LEU A 598 -2.06 4.17 33.49
C LEU A 598 -1.16 2.93 33.67
N VAL A 599 0.11 3.03 33.28
CA VAL A 599 1.04 1.89 33.27
C VAL A 599 2.10 2.08 34.36
N GLN A 600 2.11 1.20 35.37
CA GLN A 600 3.28 1.04 36.24
C GLN A 600 4.36 0.28 35.45
N TRP A 601 5.49 0.93 35.17
CA TRP A 601 6.59 0.35 34.39
C TRP A 601 7.35 -0.74 35.16
N GLU A 602 6.78 -1.94 35.21
CA GLU A 602 7.52 -3.17 35.50
C GLU A 602 7.28 -4.17 34.35
N ASN A 603 8.32 -4.39 33.54
CA ASN A 603 8.46 -5.36 32.43
C ASN A 603 8.22 -4.87 30.98
N LYS A 604 9.33 -4.52 30.32
CA LYS A 604 9.46 -4.12 28.91
C LYS A 604 9.44 -5.31 27.94
N THR A 605 8.30 -6.00 27.78
CA THR A 605 8.18 -7.07 26.76
C THR A 605 6.91 -7.05 25.91
N GLN A 606 5.96 -6.14 26.16
CA GLN A 606 4.76 -5.99 25.31
C GLN A 606 4.88 -4.71 24.49
N SER A 607 4.74 -4.82 23.16
CA SER A 607 4.67 -3.65 22.26
C SER A 607 3.43 -2.82 22.61
N PHE A 608 3.62 -1.51 22.82
CA PHE A 608 2.58 -0.49 23.02
C PHE A 608 1.35 -0.66 22.07
N LYS A 609 1.57 -1.22 20.88
CA LYS A 609 0.57 -1.38 19.81
C LYS A 609 -0.32 -2.59 19.93
N ASP A 610 0.21 -3.66 20.51
CA ASP A 610 -0.61 -4.84 20.77
C ASP A 610 -1.66 -4.51 21.81
N TRP A 611 -1.36 -3.57 22.71
CA TRP A 611 -2.23 -3.11 23.79
C TRP A 611 -3.29 -2.09 23.34
N VAL A 612 -2.95 -1.06 22.54
CA VAL A 612 -3.97 -0.10 22.05
C VAL A 612 -5.02 -0.78 21.18
N ASN A 613 -4.62 -1.68 20.27
CA ASN A 613 -5.54 -2.37 19.36
C ASN A 613 -6.40 -3.46 20.03
N THR A 614 -6.04 -3.95 21.23
CA THR A 614 -6.90 -4.89 21.98
C THR A 614 -7.95 -4.19 22.84
N ASN A 615 -7.94 -2.86 22.92
CA ASN A 615 -8.75 -2.12 23.89
C ASN A 615 -9.88 -1.26 23.29
N LEU A 616 -10.01 -1.19 21.95
CA LEU A 616 -11.11 -0.52 21.26
C LEU A 616 -12.05 -1.56 20.62
N PHE A 617 -13.30 -1.57 21.04
CA PHE A 617 -14.37 -2.37 20.47
C PHE A 617 -15.48 -1.44 19.99
N ILE A 618 -15.81 -1.54 18.69
CA ILE A 618 -16.95 -0.86 18.09
C ILE A 618 -17.94 -1.94 17.69
N THR A 619 -19.15 -1.89 18.24
CA THR A 619 -20.18 -2.92 18.04
C THR A 619 -21.45 -2.28 17.49
N SER A 620 -21.97 -2.81 16.39
CA SER A 620 -23.26 -2.37 15.84
C SER A 620 -24.39 -2.74 16.82
N VAL A 621 -25.30 -1.79 17.05
CA VAL A 621 -26.46 -1.97 17.93
C VAL A 621 -27.65 -2.37 17.07
N SER A 622 -28.29 -3.49 17.39
CA SER A 622 -29.44 -3.98 16.63
C SER A 622 -30.65 -3.05 16.80
N PRO A 623 -31.46 -2.80 15.74
CA PRO A 623 -32.73 -2.07 15.85
C PRO A 623 -33.73 -2.66 16.87
N LYS A 624 -33.52 -3.91 17.29
CA LYS A 624 -34.33 -4.57 18.32
C LYS A 624 -33.92 -4.19 19.74
N GLU A 625 -32.69 -3.71 19.95
CA GLU A 625 -32.18 -3.33 21.27
C GLU A 625 -32.81 -2.02 21.75
N THR A 626 -33.08 -1.91 23.05
CA THR A 626 -33.66 -0.71 23.67
C THR A 626 -32.81 0.53 23.42
N GLU A 627 -31.49 0.38 23.46
CA GLU A 627 -30.53 1.45 23.21
C GLU A 627 -30.67 2.07 21.80
N TYR A 628 -31.02 1.27 20.79
CA TYR A 628 -31.28 1.78 19.44
C TYR A 628 -32.59 2.57 19.42
N ARG A 629 -33.67 2.02 19.98
CA ARG A 629 -35.01 2.64 19.96
C ARG A 629 -35.08 3.96 20.71
N GLU A 630 -34.34 4.09 21.81
CA GLU A 630 -34.18 5.36 22.54
C GLU A 630 -33.60 6.45 21.64
N ARG A 631 -32.54 6.11 20.89
CA ARG A 631 -31.87 7.04 19.97
C ARG A 631 -32.72 7.32 18.75
N GLU A 632 -33.39 6.32 18.19
CA GLU A 632 -34.32 6.49 17.08
C GLU A 632 -35.42 7.50 17.44
N THR A 633 -35.99 7.40 18.64
CA THR A 633 -36.97 8.36 19.15
C THR A 633 -36.38 9.75 19.32
N GLN A 634 -35.16 9.86 19.85
CA GLN A 634 -34.51 11.14 20.12
C GLN A 634 -34.08 11.86 18.82
N PHE A 635 -33.52 11.13 17.87
CA PHE A 635 -33.08 11.66 16.57
C PHE A 635 -34.28 11.97 15.66
N GLY A 636 -35.33 11.14 15.68
CA GLY A 636 -36.56 11.41 14.95
C GLY A 636 -37.24 12.72 15.38
N LYS A 637 -37.25 13.03 16.68
CA LYS A 637 -37.73 14.34 17.18
C LYS A 637 -36.95 15.54 16.64
N ALA A 638 -35.70 15.32 16.21
CA ALA A 638 -34.84 16.34 15.62
C ALA A 638 -34.88 16.32 14.07
N GLY A 639 -35.79 15.57 13.44
CA GLY A 639 -35.90 15.44 11.99
C GLY A 639 -34.79 14.61 11.34
N LEU A 640 -34.18 13.69 12.10
CA LEU A 640 -33.08 12.84 11.66
C LEU A 640 -33.49 11.37 11.63
N GLN A 641 -33.27 10.73 10.48
CA GLN A 641 -33.44 9.29 10.30
C GLN A 641 -32.12 8.57 10.59
N ILE A 642 -32.11 7.66 11.56
CA ILE A 642 -30.93 6.83 11.86
C ILE A 642 -30.70 5.81 10.75
N VAL A 643 -29.43 5.72 10.32
CA VAL A 643 -28.91 4.69 9.40
C VAL A 643 -28.23 3.59 10.20
N LYS A 644 -27.41 3.97 11.19
CA LYS A 644 -26.56 3.05 11.95
C LYS A 644 -26.29 3.60 13.36
N VAL A 645 -26.25 2.71 14.35
CA VAL A 645 -25.82 3.04 15.73
C VAL A 645 -24.71 2.07 16.12
N GLU A 646 -23.60 2.62 16.61
CA GLU A 646 -22.43 1.86 17.03
C GLU A 646 -22.10 2.20 18.48
N ARG A 647 -21.95 1.18 19.32
CA ARG A 647 -21.50 1.29 20.69
C ARG A 647 -19.97 1.25 20.72
N ILE A 648 -19.37 2.19 21.43
CA ILE A 648 -17.92 2.36 21.52
C ILE A 648 -17.46 1.97 22.92
N LEU A 649 -16.51 1.03 22.97
CA LEU A 649 -15.80 0.66 24.18
C LEU A 649 -14.31 0.84 23.97
N ASN A 650 -13.75 1.92 24.50
CA ASN A 650 -12.31 2.14 24.54
C ASN A 650 -11.85 2.15 26.00
N PHE A 651 -11.20 1.07 26.44
CA PHE A 651 -10.80 0.92 27.84
C PHE A 651 -9.82 2.00 28.31
N VAL A 652 -8.98 2.52 27.42
CA VAL A 652 -7.99 3.56 27.71
C VAL A 652 -8.69 4.88 28.02
N LEU A 653 -9.54 5.32 27.09
CA LEU A 653 -10.31 6.55 27.23
C LEU A 653 -11.26 6.47 28.42
N LEU A 654 -11.91 5.32 28.62
CA LEU A 654 -12.80 5.10 29.76
C LEU A 654 -12.04 5.22 31.09
N THR A 655 -10.83 4.67 31.18
CA THR A 655 -10.02 4.74 32.39
C THR A 655 -9.54 6.16 32.65
N ALA A 656 -8.99 6.84 31.64
CA ALA A 656 -8.58 8.24 31.75
C ALA A 656 -9.74 9.17 32.15
N PHE A 657 -10.92 8.95 31.56
CA PHE A 657 -12.16 9.64 31.91
C PHE A 657 -12.57 9.40 33.37
N ASN A 658 -12.54 8.15 33.84
CA ASN A 658 -12.91 7.81 35.21
C ASN A 658 -11.95 8.42 36.25
N ILE A 659 -10.63 8.43 35.98
CA ILE A 659 -9.65 9.10 36.83
C ILE A 659 -9.98 10.60 36.95
N LYS A 660 -10.26 11.25 35.81
CA LYS A 660 -10.63 12.68 35.81
C LYS A 660 -11.97 12.92 36.52
N LYS A 661 -12.94 12.01 36.34
CA LYS A 661 -14.26 12.05 36.98
C LYS A 661 -14.15 12.00 38.51
N ASP A 662 -13.29 11.13 39.03
CA ASP A 662 -13.04 11.00 40.48
C ASP A 662 -12.29 12.22 41.04
N PHE A 663 -11.41 12.84 40.27
CA PHE A 663 -10.79 14.10 40.64
C PHE A 663 -11.84 15.23 40.74
N VAL A 664 -12.68 15.43 39.72
CA VAL A 664 -13.72 16.47 39.70
C VAL A 664 -14.75 16.26 40.83
N ARG A 665 -15.15 15.01 41.11
CA ARG A 665 -16.10 14.67 42.19
C ARG A 665 -15.69 15.19 43.56
N LYS A 666 -14.38 15.24 43.87
CA LYS A 666 -13.89 15.74 45.17
C LYS A 666 -14.18 17.22 45.40
N HIS A 667 -14.46 17.96 44.34
CA HIS A 667 -14.55 19.41 44.37
C HIS A 667 -15.96 19.93 44.04
N VAL A 668 -16.85 19.11 43.50
CA VAL A 668 -18.22 19.49 43.15
C VAL A 668 -19.15 19.33 44.37
N LEU A 669 -20.05 20.30 44.59
CA LEU A 669 -21.06 20.22 45.67
C LEU A 669 -22.02 19.04 45.43
N ASN A 670 -22.46 18.35 46.49
CA ASN A 670 -23.30 17.15 46.42
C ASN A 670 -24.59 17.29 45.58
N SER A 671 -25.04 18.52 45.27
CA SER A 671 -26.24 18.81 44.48
C SER A 671 -25.99 19.03 42.97
N GLN A 672 -24.73 19.14 42.52
CA GLN A 672 -24.39 19.42 41.12
C GLN A 672 -24.12 18.14 40.31
N LYS A 673 -24.64 18.08 39.09
CA LYS A 673 -24.36 16.98 38.16
C LYS A 673 -22.91 17.07 37.66
N VAL A 674 -22.09 16.09 38.06
CA VAL A 674 -20.69 15.98 37.62
C VAL A 674 -20.57 15.69 36.12
N THR A 675 -21.43 14.80 35.60
CA THR A 675 -21.41 14.38 34.20
C THR A 675 -22.73 14.61 33.49
N ARG A 676 -22.67 14.80 32.18
CA ARG A 676 -23.83 14.97 31.29
C ARG A 676 -23.64 14.14 30.02
N ARG A 677 -24.75 13.61 29.51
CA ARG A 677 -24.80 13.01 28.17
C ARG A 677 -25.01 14.14 27.17
N LEU A 678 -24.07 14.34 26.27
CA LEU A 678 -24.07 15.42 25.28
C LEU A 678 -23.72 14.89 23.88
N PHE A 679 -23.93 15.73 22.87
CA PHE A 679 -23.74 15.41 21.47
C PHE A 679 -22.63 16.26 20.84
N HIS A 680 -21.90 15.65 19.91
CA HIS A 680 -20.85 16.31 19.15
C HIS A 680 -20.84 15.76 17.71
N ARG A 681 -21.04 16.63 16.72
CA ARG A 681 -20.98 16.25 15.30
C ARG A 681 -19.54 16.27 14.84
N VAL A 682 -19.13 15.24 14.10
CA VAL A 682 -17.77 15.04 13.63
C VAL A 682 -17.79 14.67 12.14
N PRO A 683 -16.89 15.19 11.30
CA PRO A 683 -16.72 14.70 9.94
C PRO A 683 -16.37 13.21 9.88
N ALA A 684 -16.86 12.49 8.86
CA ALA A 684 -16.66 11.05 8.72
C ALA A 684 -15.19 10.62 8.86
N THR A 685 -14.27 11.39 8.25
CA THR A 685 -12.82 11.13 8.25
C THR A 685 -12.17 11.22 9.64
N PHE A 686 -12.84 11.82 10.63
CA PHE A 686 -12.32 11.95 12.00
C PHE A 686 -13.02 11.03 13.00
N CYS A 687 -14.08 10.33 12.61
CA CYS A 687 -14.81 9.42 13.52
C CYS A 687 -13.90 8.34 14.11
N ASN A 688 -13.04 7.72 13.29
CA ASN A 688 -12.08 6.72 13.77
C ASN A 688 -11.08 7.32 14.78
N LEU A 689 -10.61 8.54 14.53
CA LEU A 689 -9.67 9.23 15.43
C LEU A 689 -10.31 9.56 16.79
N VAL A 690 -11.59 9.95 16.82
CA VAL A 690 -12.34 10.16 18.07
C VAL A 690 -12.46 8.87 18.86
N CYS A 691 -12.80 7.75 18.21
CA CYS A 691 -12.92 6.44 18.86
C CYS A 691 -11.59 5.98 19.47
N ARG A 692 -10.46 6.32 18.85
CA ARG A 692 -9.12 5.92 19.27
C ARG A 692 -8.50 6.83 20.34
N SER A 693 -8.51 8.14 20.08
CA SER A 693 -7.75 9.16 20.83
C SER A 693 -8.62 10.12 21.66
N GLY A 694 -9.95 9.96 21.61
CA GLY A 694 -10.90 10.84 22.29
C GLY A 694 -11.19 12.11 21.50
N PHE A 695 -11.98 13.00 22.08
CA PHE A 695 -12.35 14.25 21.41
C PHE A 695 -11.18 15.23 21.39
N GLN A 696 -10.95 15.85 20.23
CA GLN A 696 -9.96 16.90 20.05
C GLN A 696 -10.61 18.13 19.44
N ARG A 697 -10.12 19.30 19.83
CA ARG A 697 -10.64 20.58 19.34
C ARG A 697 -10.57 20.68 17.82
N ILE A 698 -9.59 20.06 17.18
CA ILE A 698 -9.38 20.13 15.73
C ILE A 698 -10.37 19.29 14.90
N TYR A 699 -11.04 18.29 15.49
CA TYR A 699 -11.93 17.38 14.75
C TYR A 699 -13.26 18.02 14.37
N SER A 700 -13.74 18.99 15.15
CA SER A 700 -14.96 19.76 14.87
C SER A 700 -14.96 21.05 15.67
N GLN A 701 -14.80 22.18 14.98
CA GLN A 701 -14.89 23.51 15.58
C GLN A 701 -16.15 24.21 15.08
N PRO A 702 -16.95 24.83 15.96
CA PRO A 702 -18.08 25.64 15.52
C PRO A 702 -17.60 26.90 14.80
N ASP A 703 -18.44 27.47 13.94
CA ASP A 703 -18.12 28.66 13.13
C ASP A 703 -17.77 29.89 13.99
N LYS A 704 -18.28 29.91 15.23
CA LYS A 704 -18.11 30.99 16.20
C LYS A 704 -17.72 30.43 17.58
N GLN A 705 -16.47 30.61 17.98
CA GLN A 705 -15.94 30.18 19.28
C GLN A 705 -16.26 31.17 20.42
N ASN A 706 -17.52 31.61 20.52
CA ASN A 706 -17.93 32.71 21.40
C ASN A 706 -17.82 32.42 22.92
N LEU A 707 -17.50 31.17 23.28
CA LEU A 707 -17.52 30.68 24.65
C LEU A 707 -16.13 30.31 25.17
N GLY A 708 -15.13 30.21 24.30
CA GLY A 708 -13.75 29.89 24.64
C GLY A 708 -13.12 28.84 23.74
N ASN A 709 -11.82 28.67 23.89
CA ASN A 709 -10.93 27.94 22.98
C ASN A 709 -10.88 26.43 23.26
N GLY A 710 -12.05 25.79 23.45
CA GLY A 710 -12.15 24.39 23.87
C GLY A 710 -12.93 23.49 22.91
N ILE A 711 -13.34 22.33 23.40
CA ILE A 711 -14.12 21.32 22.66
C ILE A 711 -15.60 21.51 22.99
N TYR A 712 -16.41 21.74 21.97
CA TYR A 712 -17.82 22.12 22.11
C TYR A 712 -18.75 20.91 22.08
N PHE A 713 -19.67 20.83 23.03
CA PHE A 713 -20.71 19.81 23.10
C PHE A 713 -22.08 20.46 23.26
N SER A 714 -23.11 19.80 22.73
CA SER A 714 -24.48 20.28 22.80
C SER A 714 -25.37 19.33 23.60
N SER A 715 -26.30 19.86 24.38
CA SER A 715 -27.36 19.06 25.02
C SER A 715 -28.55 18.77 24.09
N SER A 716 -28.59 19.40 22.91
CA SER A 716 -29.68 19.27 21.92
C SER A 716 -29.16 19.00 20.51
N LEU A 717 -29.72 17.99 19.84
CA LEU A 717 -29.43 17.65 18.46
C LEU A 717 -29.76 18.80 17.49
N GLU A 718 -30.82 19.58 17.74
CA GLU A 718 -31.14 20.77 16.93
C GLU A 718 -29.99 21.77 16.92
N SER A 719 -29.32 21.96 18.06
CA SER A 719 -28.20 22.90 18.15
C SER A 719 -26.94 22.35 17.49
N VAL A 720 -26.74 21.02 17.50
CA VAL A 720 -25.67 20.36 16.73
C VAL A 720 -25.90 20.54 15.22
N MET A 721 -27.15 20.59 14.77
CA MET A 721 -27.50 20.72 13.36
C MET A 721 -27.51 22.18 12.84
N LYS A 722 -27.49 23.18 13.73
CA LYS A 722 -27.53 24.62 13.40
C LYS A 722 -26.18 25.23 13.00
N ASP A 723 -25.07 24.54 13.24
CA ASP A 723 -23.75 24.93 12.70
C ASP A 723 -23.77 24.69 11.18
N GLN A 724 -24.00 25.76 10.42
CA GLN A 724 -24.35 25.71 8.99
C GLN A 724 -23.14 25.71 8.06
N ASP A 725 -21.92 26.01 8.50
CA ASP A 725 -20.72 26.05 7.62
C ASP A 725 -19.80 24.82 7.70
N MET A 726 -20.36 23.61 7.81
CA MET A 726 -19.68 22.43 7.23
C MET A 726 -19.87 22.38 5.71
N LYS A 727 -19.58 23.50 5.02
CA LYS A 727 -19.66 23.76 3.57
C LYS A 727 -18.87 22.78 2.68
N PHE A 728 -18.18 21.81 3.28
CA PHE A 728 -17.22 20.95 2.59
C PHE A 728 -17.51 19.45 2.73
N GLN A 729 -18.62 19.05 3.36
CA GLN A 729 -19.08 17.66 3.30
C GLN A 729 -20.08 17.50 2.14
N SER A 730 -19.66 16.78 1.11
CA SER A 730 -20.49 16.38 -0.04
C SER A 730 -21.39 15.17 0.25
N SER A 731 -21.37 14.66 1.49
CA SER A 731 -22.13 13.46 1.89
C SER A 731 -23.49 13.82 2.48
N GLU A 732 -24.50 13.02 2.15
CA GLU A 732 -25.83 13.08 2.76
C GLU A 732 -25.84 12.53 4.20
N LEU A 733 -24.78 11.83 4.62
CA LEU A 733 -24.66 11.22 5.94
C LEU A 733 -24.10 12.21 6.98
N ILE A 734 -24.67 12.13 8.18
CA ILE A 734 -24.33 12.94 9.34
C ILE A 734 -23.86 12.01 10.44
N TYR A 735 -22.70 12.32 11.02
CA TYR A 735 -22.08 11.54 12.08
C TYR A 735 -22.11 12.33 13.38
N VAL A 736 -22.82 11.79 14.37
CA VAL A 736 -22.98 12.40 15.68
C VAL A 736 -22.51 11.43 16.75
N PHE A 737 -21.54 11.86 17.55
CA PHE A 737 -21.19 11.17 18.77
C PHE A 737 -22.15 11.56 19.89
N GLU A 738 -22.64 10.56 20.60
CA GLU A 738 -23.11 10.70 21.98
C GLU A 738 -21.92 10.47 22.90
N ALA A 739 -21.72 11.34 23.87
CA ALA A 739 -20.61 11.28 24.81
C ALA A 739 -21.08 11.50 26.25
N GLU A 740 -20.40 10.84 27.19
CA GLU A 740 -20.43 11.25 28.59
C GLU A 740 -19.38 12.33 28.81
N VAL A 741 -19.78 13.51 29.27
CA VAL A 741 -18.93 14.70 29.40
C VAL A 741 -18.89 15.18 30.84
N LEU A 742 -17.69 15.40 31.38
CA LEU A 742 -17.42 15.95 32.69
C LEU A 742 -17.63 17.47 32.67
N THR A 743 -18.85 17.92 32.94
CA THR A 743 -19.17 19.37 33.00
C THR A 743 -18.92 19.98 34.38
N GLY A 744 -18.86 19.16 35.43
CA GLY A 744 -18.51 19.58 36.78
C GLY A 744 -19.24 20.85 37.25
N HIS A 745 -18.48 21.82 37.73
CA HIS A 745 -18.92 23.18 38.04
C HIS A 745 -18.70 24.10 36.81
N PRO A 746 -19.76 24.42 36.04
CA PRO A 746 -19.63 25.28 34.87
C PRO A 746 -19.66 26.78 35.22
N THR A 747 -19.14 27.62 34.33
CA THR A 747 -19.32 29.07 34.35
C THR A 747 -19.58 29.63 32.95
N ARG A 748 -20.03 30.89 32.84
CA ARG A 748 -20.32 31.50 31.54
C ARG A 748 -19.05 31.66 30.71
N GLY A 749 -19.11 31.19 29.46
CA GLY A 749 -18.00 31.28 28.51
C GLY A 749 -17.79 32.69 27.94
N LYS A 750 -16.56 32.94 27.46
CA LYS A 750 -16.16 34.13 26.70
C LYS A 750 -15.13 33.73 25.64
N GLU A 751 -15.18 34.37 24.49
CA GLU A 751 -14.28 34.11 23.35
C GLU A 751 -12.79 34.15 23.71
N SER A 752 -12.38 35.06 24.60
CA SER A 752 -10.98 35.21 25.00
C SER A 752 -10.44 34.10 25.92
N TYR A 753 -11.28 33.17 26.39
CA TYR A 753 -10.84 32.14 27.33
C TYR A 753 -10.10 31.00 26.62
N VAL A 754 -8.81 30.85 26.92
CA VAL A 754 -7.99 29.70 26.47
C VAL A 754 -7.98 28.52 27.45
N ALA A 755 -8.49 28.76 28.66
CA ALA A 755 -8.75 27.79 29.71
C ALA A 755 -9.92 28.31 30.57
N PRO A 756 -10.59 27.46 31.37
CA PRO A 756 -11.61 27.93 32.30
C PRO A 756 -11.02 28.92 33.32
N PRO A 757 -11.76 29.95 33.74
CA PRO A 757 -11.29 30.90 34.74
C PRO A 757 -11.22 30.28 36.15
N ALA A 758 -10.55 30.96 37.08
CA ALA A 758 -10.49 30.56 38.48
C ALA A 758 -11.84 30.71 39.20
N VAL A 759 -12.09 29.88 40.21
CA VAL A 759 -13.31 29.88 41.03
C VAL A 759 -13.10 30.79 42.24
N GLY A 760 -13.80 31.93 42.28
CA GLY A 760 -13.71 32.88 43.39
C GLY A 760 -12.31 33.48 43.52
N SER A 761 -11.74 33.47 44.74
CA SER A 761 -10.39 33.96 45.02
C SER A 761 -9.30 32.88 44.98
N ASP A 762 -9.67 31.60 44.83
CA ASP A 762 -8.72 30.48 44.77
C ASP A 762 -8.14 30.33 43.36
N GLN A 763 -6.94 30.86 43.16
CA GLN A 763 -6.26 30.84 41.86
C GLN A 763 -5.84 29.43 41.39
N LEU A 764 -5.81 28.44 42.29
CA LEU A 764 -5.43 27.05 41.95
C LEU A 764 -6.63 26.22 41.49
N ARG A 765 -7.85 26.73 41.66
CA ARG A 765 -9.08 26.04 41.31
C ARG A 765 -9.76 26.69 40.11
N LEU A 766 -9.81 25.97 38.99
CA LEU A 766 -10.52 26.40 37.78
C LEU A 766 -11.95 25.85 37.74
N TYR A 767 -12.85 26.51 37.02
CA TYR A 767 -14.13 25.92 36.63
C TYR A 767 -13.89 24.70 35.72
N ASP A 768 -14.82 23.74 35.72
CA ASP A 768 -14.63 22.48 34.99
C ASP A 768 -15.04 22.60 33.51
N SER A 769 -16.00 23.47 33.21
CA SER A 769 -16.47 23.71 31.84
C SER A 769 -17.03 25.14 31.66
N LEU A 770 -17.21 25.54 30.41
CA LEU A 770 -17.86 26.80 30.06
C LEU A 770 -19.22 26.55 29.43
N VAL A 771 -20.18 27.46 29.67
CA VAL A 771 -21.56 27.36 29.17
C VAL A 771 -22.04 28.64 28.53
N ASP A 772 -23.03 28.53 27.64
CA ASP A 772 -23.74 29.68 27.06
C ASP A 772 -24.62 30.41 28.09
N GLN A 773 -25.27 29.65 28.98
CA GLN A 773 -26.13 30.14 30.05
C GLN A 773 -25.88 29.38 31.35
N GLU A 774 -25.87 30.06 32.50
CA GLU A 774 -25.63 29.41 33.81
C GLU A 774 -26.72 28.41 34.20
N LYS A 775 -27.96 28.63 33.73
CA LYS A 775 -29.10 27.73 33.92
C LYS A 775 -29.61 27.27 32.55
N ASN A 776 -29.97 25.99 32.44
CA ASN A 776 -30.52 25.38 31.22
C ASN A 776 -29.62 25.54 29.96
N SER A 777 -28.30 25.50 30.16
CA SER A 777 -27.32 25.56 29.08
C SER A 777 -27.58 24.55 27.95
N LYS A 778 -27.45 25.01 26.72
CA LYS A 778 -27.47 24.16 25.52
C LYS A 778 -26.07 23.76 25.08
N THR A 779 -25.06 24.57 25.40
CA THR A 779 -23.70 24.41 24.90
C THR A 779 -22.71 24.31 26.07
N PHE A 780 -21.83 23.32 26.01
CA PHE A 780 -20.79 23.08 27.01
C PHE A 780 -19.43 23.02 26.32
N VAL A 781 -18.43 23.69 26.89
CA VAL A 781 -17.06 23.70 26.38
C VAL A 781 -16.11 23.12 27.43
N ILE A 782 -15.36 22.09 27.05
CA ILE A 782 -14.33 21.45 27.88
C ILE A 782 -12.93 21.74 27.30
N PHE A 783 -11.89 21.62 28.13
CA PHE A 783 -10.52 22.02 27.75
C PHE A 783 -9.51 20.86 27.84
N SER A 784 -9.99 19.65 28.11
CA SER A 784 -9.18 18.44 28.21
C SER A 784 -9.87 17.30 27.47
N ASN A 785 -9.14 16.57 26.62
CA ASN A 785 -9.63 15.40 25.91
C ASN A 785 -10.19 14.32 26.86
N SER A 786 -9.58 14.12 28.03
CA SER A 786 -10.00 13.17 29.07
C SER A 786 -11.29 13.58 29.81
N GLN A 787 -11.88 14.74 29.52
CA GLN A 787 -13.17 15.16 30.09
C GLN A 787 -14.38 14.63 29.31
N ALA A 788 -14.19 13.95 28.18
CA ALA A 788 -15.28 13.37 27.41
C ALA A 788 -14.96 11.94 26.98
N TYR A 789 -15.93 11.05 27.18
CA TYR A 789 -15.86 9.66 26.75
C TYR A 789 -16.92 9.40 25.66
N PRO A 790 -16.52 9.00 24.44
CA PRO A 790 -17.47 8.67 23.38
C PRO A 790 -18.17 7.34 23.71
N THR A 791 -19.50 7.36 23.81
CA THR A 791 -20.29 6.16 24.15
C THR A 791 -20.92 5.53 22.92
N PHE A 792 -21.45 6.35 22.00
CA PHE A 792 -22.05 5.88 20.76
C PHE A 792 -21.67 6.79 19.58
N LEU A 793 -21.50 6.17 18.42
CA LEU A 793 -21.47 6.85 17.12
C LEU A 793 -22.79 6.56 16.40
N ILE A 794 -23.53 7.63 16.07
CA ILE A 794 -24.79 7.55 15.35
C ILE A 794 -24.56 8.12 13.96
N THR A 795 -24.81 7.29 12.94
CA THR A 795 -24.87 7.73 11.54
C THR A 795 -26.33 7.93 11.16
N CYS A 796 -26.68 9.12 10.69
CA CYS A 796 -28.05 9.50 10.34
C CYS A 796 -28.09 10.38 9.09
N LYS A 797 -29.30 10.64 8.60
CA LYS A 797 -29.57 11.55 7.48
C LYS A 797 -30.78 12.42 7.80
N ARG A 798 -30.94 13.55 7.11
CA ARG A 798 -32.14 14.40 7.27
C ARG A 798 -33.37 13.73 6.67
N GLU A 799 -34.50 13.80 7.36
CA GLU A 799 -35.78 13.33 6.79
C GLU A 799 -36.20 14.23 5.62
N LYS A 800 -36.65 13.60 4.52
CA LYS A 800 -37.14 14.34 3.34
C LYS A 800 -38.37 15.17 3.72
N GLY A 801 -38.24 16.51 3.65
CA GLY A 801 -39.33 17.46 3.93
C GLY A 801 -39.26 18.20 5.28
N SER A 802 -38.23 17.96 6.11
CA SER A 802 -38.03 18.71 7.35
C SER A 802 -37.38 20.08 7.08
N PRO A 803 -37.88 21.20 7.64
CA PRO A 803 -37.32 22.54 7.41
C PRO A 803 -35.92 22.73 8.02
N VAL A 804 -35.14 23.62 7.41
CA VAL A 804 -33.76 24.02 7.78
C VAL A 804 -33.69 24.77 9.10
#